data_AF-A0A660SM76-F1
#
_entry.id   AF-A0A660SM76-F1
#
_cell.length_a   1.000
_cell.length_b   1.000
_cell.length_c   1.000
_cell.angle_alpha   90.00
_cell.angle_beta   90.00
_cell.angle_gamma   90.00
#
_symmetry.space_group_name_H-M   'P 1'
#
loop_
_entity.id
_entity.type
_entity.pdbx_description
1 polymer ?
#
loop_
_entity_poly.entity_id
_entity_poly.type
_entity_poly.pdbx_seq_one_letter_code
_entity_poly.pdbx_strand_id
1 'polypeptide(L)'
;MKRLLPFIILILSSPLNAQIIKGWEYEEAICEGDWHIPWYYLYPYLAYNLRGDGKWVIISGREAYGGYFGFYLDTLERRWVYDESLTEGLGAHGWEEAPALCYNLRQDNKWVLIGHQGSNFYGYYWDGDEWIEDPSIVNGLPEVSGEVKHCFIDSLLPDGRWTLITGTDEGILRAFYWDGDEWIEDPSRVNGIPDIGSHVSVTAGFNLRRDNRWVLIVTNYSIAQPRGFYWDGNIWIEDSSIVKGLPEDNLLKPTMGYNVWGDGKWILYMGCNRQGTILGYFYDSVDVSNLPQQEDIEVSDVGATTALIKFTYPRTWTHSIKYSLSPDLSDPLWSYRVEDEDSVEIKLKNLLPDTTYYFRVYTFVPWDTSYYVESRTRSFRTLKAQSYIYLTPDDTLTIQEALELLPPEGGTIELSSGTFSISEPIRIWMNNVTIFGQGMDSTVLMPGVSFDGHLIFVTQAEDPYYRANWIYTHKDLTFWFNYPQIPLDTTILVHDVTLSDFKIDGDGSNGGIYGVEVWDVVCERIRTEKTTGAISYNPGINCLIDSCISLNDRIAYWLTLLSRSCYIKNCTVKNAHGWIPAVHTNGSKDSEYEELPDYPPPEISNNIITDCVDAIHVYSTNDILVHDNIIDGFLRCGIKVSISGNCEIYNNVVKNGRSDIDDSHGIRYHEANGCIFRNNIVYNNKGYGFHMADRFEEARTGEIINNVFYKNSKGGLYNPKEFEQDIIVKNNIIAENGGWGIEGGFSVISYNDVWGNDSGSFYNATSDIGNIFADPLFADPENGDFHLKSEGGRWDGEKWVHDSVTSPCIDAGDPEDDYSNEPEPNGDRINMGAYGNTAEASKTPGPAEVEEILVYPNPYRADQAWEEEIVFENLPEDAAIWIYTAAGELVERIKSRNRRVVWNINDVSSGVYIYLIKAAGFKKVGKVSVIK
;
A
#
# COMPACT_ATOMS: atom_id res chain seq x y z
N MET A 1 32.75 -59.07 79.55
CA MET A 1 31.39 -59.37 79.09
C MET A 1 30.70 -58.06 78.73
N LYS A 2 30.66 -57.67 77.44
CA LYS A 2 29.63 -56.84 76.75
C LYS A 2 30.15 -56.32 75.39
N ARG A 3 29.69 -57.04 74.35
CA ARG A 3 29.36 -56.73 72.93
C ARG A 3 30.08 -55.62 72.15
N LEU A 4 30.70 -56.05 71.03
CA LEU A 4 30.87 -55.32 69.78
C LEU A 4 29.55 -55.30 68.97
N LEU A 5 29.29 -54.22 68.22
CA LEU A 5 28.58 -54.18 66.93
C LEU A 5 29.04 -52.94 66.12
N PRO A 6 29.15 -53.00 64.77
CA PRO A 6 29.75 -51.96 63.94
C PRO A 6 28.74 -50.90 63.46
N PHE A 7 29.20 -49.66 63.30
CA PHE A 7 28.47 -48.58 62.63
C PHE A 7 28.63 -48.72 61.10
N ILE A 8 27.49 -48.73 60.41
CA ILE A 8 27.38 -48.57 58.95
C ILE A 8 27.60 -47.10 58.63
N ILE A 9 28.59 -46.79 57.78
CA ILE A 9 28.75 -45.47 57.16
C ILE A 9 27.84 -45.46 55.92
N LEU A 10 26.76 -44.67 55.97
CA LEU A 10 26.05 -44.23 54.78
C LEU A 10 26.96 -43.26 54.02
N ILE A 11 27.35 -43.61 52.79
CA ILE A 11 27.93 -42.66 51.84
C ILE A 11 26.75 -41.85 51.29
N LEU A 12 26.60 -40.62 51.78
CA LEU A 12 25.81 -39.59 51.09
C LEU A 12 26.62 -39.14 49.88
N SER A 13 26.09 -39.44 48.69
CA SER A 13 26.50 -38.80 47.44
C SER A 13 26.31 -37.28 47.57
N SER A 14 27.38 -36.53 47.33
CA SER A 14 27.39 -35.08 47.16
C SER A 14 26.34 -34.62 46.13
N PRO A 15 25.61 -33.50 46.35
CA PRO A 15 24.69 -32.96 45.35
C PRO A 15 25.47 -32.51 44.11
N LEU A 16 24.88 -32.70 42.92
CA LEU A 16 25.36 -32.09 41.68
C LEU A 16 25.50 -30.58 41.91
N ASN A 17 26.61 -29.99 41.45
CA ASN A 17 26.78 -28.53 41.49
C ASN A 17 25.73 -27.88 40.58
N ALA A 18 24.82 -27.11 41.16
CA ALA A 18 23.91 -26.23 40.41
C ALA A 18 24.71 -25.27 39.52
N GLN A 19 24.27 -25.08 38.28
CA GLN A 19 24.89 -24.15 37.34
C GLN A 19 23.92 -22.97 37.14
N ILE A 20 24.16 -21.88 37.86
CA ILE A 20 23.25 -20.72 37.85
C ILE A 20 23.75 -19.69 36.83
N ILE A 21 22.89 -19.29 35.90
CA ILE A 21 23.10 -18.18 34.96
C ILE A 21 22.07 -17.07 35.17
N LYS A 22 22.33 -15.87 34.65
CA LYS A 22 21.49 -14.68 34.87
C LYS A 22 21.31 -13.89 33.58
N GLY A 23 20.17 -13.19 33.49
CA GLY A 23 19.86 -12.26 32.40
C GLY A 23 18.47 -11.68 32.59
N TRP A 24 18.03 -10.91 31.61
CA TRP A 24 16.69 -10.33 31.56
C TRP A 24 15.68 -11.35 31.01
N GLU A 25 14.53 -11.40 31.64
CA GLU A 25 13.40 -12.27 31.30
C GLU A 25 12.18 -11.39 31.06
N TYR A 26 11.55 -11.51 29.89
CA TYR A 26 10.27 -10.84 29.64
C TYR A 26 9.21 -11.37 30.59
N GLU A 27 8.34 -10.50 31.07
CA GLU A 27 7.22 -10.88 31.93
C GLU A 27 5.98 -10.07 31.58
N GLU A 28 4.97 -10.74 31.05
CA GLU A 28 3.70 -10.12 30.69
C GLU A 28 2.98 -9.55 31.92
N ALA A 29 3.01 -10.24 33.06
CA ALA A 29 2.27 -9.85 34.26
C ALA A 29 2.76 -8.54 34.92
N ILE A 30 3.87 -7.97 34.47
CA ILE A 30 4.32 -6.64 34.92
C ILE A 30 4.15 -5.56 33.85
N CYS A 31 3.82 -5.96 32.62
CA CYS A 31 3.50 -5.05 31.52
C CYS A 31 2.07 -4.51 31.64
N GLU A 32 1.23 -5.05 32.52
CA GLU A 32 -0.18 -4.64 32.65
C GLU A 32 -0.33 -3.20 33.17
N GLY A 33 -1.13 -2.39 32.48
CA GLY A 33 -1.45 -1.03 32.91
C GLY A 33 -2.40 -0.27 31.98
N ASP A 34 -2.81 0.92 32.42
CA ASP A 34 -3.66 1.85 31.67
C ASP A 34 -2.93 2.58 30.53
N TRP A 35 -2.01 1.90 29.85
CA TRP A 35 -1.13 2.46 28.82
C TRP A 35 -1.87 2.95 27.56
N HIS A 36 -3.11 2.51 27.36
CA HIS A 36 -3.97 2.94 26.26
C HIS A 36 -4.40 4.41 26.38
N ILE A 37 -4.32 5.01 27.58
CA ILE A 37 -4.78 6.39 27.83
C ILE A 37 -3.95 7.43 27.07
N PRO A 38 -2.59 7.41 27.09
CA PRO A 38 -1.77 8.31 26.27
C PRO A 38 -1.91 8.14 24.75
N TRP A 39 -2.24 6.92 24.30
CA TRP A 39 -2.42 6.50 22.90
C TRP A 39 -1.26 6.84 21.94
N TYR A 40 0.00 6.56 22.35
CA TYR A 40 1.19 6.71 21.51
C TYR A 40 2.44 5.99 22.09
N TYR A 41 3.64 6.16 21.51
CA TYR A 41 4.89 5.62 22.08
C TYR A 41 5.33 6.42 23.32
N LEU A 42 5.80 5.70 24.35
CA LEU A 42 5.95 6.20 25.71
C LEU A 42 7.42 6.39 26.12
N TYR A 43 7.68 7.40 26.97
CA TYR A 43 9.00 7.69 27.57
C TYR A 43 8.94 7.52 29.10
N PRO A 44 8.86 6.28 29.61
CA PRO A 44 8.55 6.05 31.03
C PRO A 44 9.72 6.37 31.95
N TYR A 45 9.52 6.95 33.12
CA TYR A 45 10.56 7.10 34.14
C TYR A 45 10.04 6.66 35.51
N LEU A 46 10.73 5.68 36.11
CA LEU A 46 10.40 5.12 37.42
C LEU A 46 10.83 6.08 38.55
N ALA A 47 9.93 6.28 39.51
CA ALA A 47 10.22 6.92 40.78
C ALA A 47 9.53 6.19 41.93
N TYR A 48 10.10 6.25 43.13
CA TYR A 48 9.51 5.64 44.32
C TYR A 48 9.14 6.73 45.33
N ASN A 49 7.93 6.65 45.86
CA ASN A 49 7.44 7.51 46.93
C ASN A 49 7.37 9.00 46.53
N LEU A 50 6.88 9.28 45.32
CA LEU A 50 6.73 10.66 44.82
C LEU A 50 5.79 11.50 45.70
N ARG A 51 4.61 10.96 46.03
CA ARG A 51 3.59 11.62 46.86
C ARG A 51 3.78 11.42 48.36
N GLY A 52 4.81 10.70 48.80
CA GLY A 52 4.95 10.31 50.20
C GLY A 52 4.03 9.15 50.65
N ASP A 53 3.37 8.46 49.70
CA ASP A 53 2.42 7.37 49.94
C ASP A 53 3.05 5.96 49.93
N GLY A 54 4.36 5.86 49.73
CA GLY A 54 5.10 4.61 49.68
C GLY A 54 4.88 3.79 48.40
N LYS A 55 4.37 4.40 47.32
CA LYS A 55 4.12 3.71 46.04
C LYS A 55 5.21 3.96 45.01
N TRP A 56 5.40 3.00 44.12
CA TRP A 56 6.11 3.22 42.86
C TRP A 56 5.22 3.97 41.88
N VAL A 57 5.82 4.87 41.12
CA VAL A 57 5.18 5.64 40.07
C VAL A 57 6.00 5.59 38.78
N ILE A 58 5.32 5.65 37.65
CA ILE A 58 5.90 5.94 36.35
C ILE A 58 5.33 7.27 35.88
N ILE A 59 6.21 8.22 35.59
CA ILE A 59 5.85 9.41 34.80
C ILE A 59 6.35 9.17 33.40
N SER A 60 5.48 9.27 32.40
CA SER A 60 5.83 9.09 31.00
C SER A 60 5.41 10.30 30.18
N GLY A 61 6.27 10.79 29.30
CA GLY A 61 5.82 11.59 28.17
C GLY A 61 5.50 10.71 26.95
N ARG A 62 5.32 11.32 25.78
CA ARG A 62 5.02 10.63 24.51
C ARG A 62 5.73 11.25 23.31
N GLU A 63 5.95 10.45 22.27
CA GLU A 63 6.66 10.89 21.05
C GLU A 63 5.90 11.99 20.27
N ALA A 64 4.56 11.94 20.19
CA ALA A 64 3.77 12.94 19.46
C ALA A 64 2.65 13.54 20.31
N TYR A 65 2.22 14.75 19.96
CA TYR A 65 1.10 15.49 20.55
C TYR A 65 1.28 16.00 22.00
N GLY A 66 2.46 15.83 22.61
CA GLY A 66 2.84 16.41 23.92
C GLY A 66 2.02 15.97 25.12
N GLY A 67 2.49 16.25 26.32
CA GLY A 67 1.87 15.88 27.59
C GLY A 67 2.57 14.75 28.34
N TYR A 68 2.55 14.88 29.67
CA TYR A 68 2.99 13.87 30.63
C TYR A 68 1.80 13.10 31.18
N PHE A 69 2.03 11.83 31.48
CA PHE A 69 1.05 10.90 32.03
C PHE A 69 1.65 10.16 33.22
N GLY A 70 0.92 10.15 34.33
CA GLY A 70 1.35 9.54 35.57
C GLY A 70 0.59 8.24 35.87
N PHE A 71 1.33 7.25 36.36
CA PHE A 71 0.81 5.96 36.74
C PHE A 71 1.37 5.55 38.09
N TYR A 72 0.55 5.04 39.00
CA TYR A 72 1.04 4.40 40.23
C TYR A 72 0.90 2.89 40.12
N LEU A 73 1.79 2.17 40.80
CA LEU A 73 1.73 0.73 40.88
C LEU A 73 0.68 0.29 41.91
N ASP A 74 -0.36 -0.41 41.47
CA ASP A 74 -1.23 -1.16 42.35
C ASP A 74 -0.71 -2.59 42.51
N THR A 75 -0.15 -2.89 43.67
CA THR A 75 0.42 -4.21 43.97
C THR A 75 -0.64 -5.27 44.28
N LEU A 76 -1.87 -4.87 44.60
CA LEU A 76 -2.98 -5.80 44.83
C LEU A 76 -3.58 -6.26 43.51
N GLU A 77 -3.76 -5.31 42.58
CA GLU A 77 -4.29 -5.59 41.23
C GLU A 77 -3.19 -6.03 40.25
N ARG A 78 -1.92 -5.93 40.65
CA ARG A 78 -0.75 -6.25 39.82
C ARG A 78 -0.68 -5.48 38.49
N ARG A 79 -0.97 -4.17 38.53
CA ARG A 79 -1.01 -3.32 37.33
C ARG A 79 -0.62 -1.86 37.61
N TRP A 80 -0.27 -1.15 36.55
CA TRP A 80 -0.06 0.30 36.56
C TRP A 80 -1.37 1.05 36.31
N VAL A 81 -1.81 1.81 37.30
CA VAL A 81 -3.09 2.54 37.26
C VAL A 81 -2.82 4.00 36.95
N TYR A 82 -3.52 4.52 35.93
CA TYR A 82 -3.43 5.93 35.56
C TYR A 82 -3.98 6.84 36.66
N ASP A 83 -3.26 7.95 36.93
CA ASP A 83 -3.63 8.95 37.92
C ASP A 83 -3.14 10.32 37.47
N GLU A 84 -4.08 11.15 36.99
CA GLU A 84 -3.80 12.49 36.46
C GLU A 84 -3.10 13.40 37.48
N SER A 85 -3.33 13.19 38.79
CA SER A 85 -2.75 14.00 39.86
C SER A 85 -1.22 13.92 39.92
N LEU A 86 -0.62 12.85 39.38
CA LEU A 86 0.83 12.68 39.35
C LEU A 86 1.54 13.61 38.36
N THR A 87 0.78 14.23 37.46
CA THR A 87 1.28 15.11 36.40
C THR A 87 0.65 16.50 36.42
N GLU A 88 -0.13 16.81 37.46
CA GLU A 88 -0.71 18.14 37.68
C GLU A 88 0.41 19.20 37.67
N GLY A 89 0.19 20.30 36.95
CA GLY A 89 1.16 21.40 36.82
C GLY A 89 2.26 21.22 35.75
N LEU A 90 2.39 20.03 35.15
CA LEU A 90 3.33 19.84 34.02
C LEU A 90 2.76 20.43 32.72
N GLY A 91 3.56 21.24 32.04
CA GLY A 91 3.22 21.81 30.73
C GLY A 91 3.45 20.81 29.60
N ALA A 92 2.56 20.83 28.58
CA ALA A 92 2.76 20.10 27.33
C ALA A 92 3.52 20.99 26.33
N HIS A 93 4.65 20.50 25.83
CA HIS A 93 5.58 21.23 24.97
C HIS A 93 5.61 20.68 23.53
N GLY A 94 5.11 19.47 23.28
CA GLY A 94 4.88 18.97 21.91
C GLY A 94 5.52 17.61 21.62
N TRP A 95 6.39 17.54 20.62
CA TRP A 95 6.97 16.27 20.18
C TRP A 95 8.08 15.79 21.15
N GLU A 96 8.17 14.48 21.39
CA GLU A 96 9.30 13.81 22.06
C GLU A 96 9.48 14.18 23.54
N GLU A 97 8.41 14.15 24.34
CA GLU A 97 8.51 14.49 25.76
C GLU A 97 9.19 13.39 26.59
N ALA A 98 10.42 13.64 27.04
CA ALA A 98 11.21 12.69 27.82
C ALA A 98 11.44 13.16 29.27
N PRO A 99 10.75 12.59 30.28
CA PRO A 99 10.99 12.92 31.67
C PRO A 99 12.21 12.21 32.26
N ALA A 100 12.95 12.91 33.12
CA ALA A 100 13.90 12.34 34.06
C ALA A 100 13.65 12.90 35.46
N LEU A 101 13.61 12.03 36.48
CA LEU A 101 13.30 12.42 37.85
C LEU A 101 14.42 12.10 38.82
N CYS A 102 14.65 13.00 39.78
CA CYS A 102 15.49 12.76 40.94
C CYS A 102 14.91 13.42 42.20
N TYR A 103 15.26 12.87 43.36
CA TYR A 103 14.85 13.43 44.64
C TYR A 103 16.02 14.17 45.28
N ASN A 104 15.74 15.36 45.81
CA ASN A 104 16.66 16.15 46.61
C ASN A 104 17.88 16.70 45.84
N LEU A 105 17.69 17.12 44.57
CA LEU A 105 18.75 17.75 43.75
C LEU A 105 19.35 18.98 44.44
N ARG A 106 18.51 19.85 44.99
CA ARG A 106 18.89 21.13 45.62
C ARG A 106 19.03 21.05 47.14
N GLN A 107 19.04 19.85 47.72
CA GLN A 107 19.06 19.63 49.17
C GLN A 107 17.85 20.23 49.92
N ASP A 108 16.71 20.36 49.24
CA ASP A 108 15.45 20.95 49.74
C ASP A 108 14.37 19.90 50.05
N ASN A 109 14.70 18.61 49.96
CA ASN A 109 13.78 17.46 50.13
C ASN A 109 12.61 17.45 49.15
N LYS A 110 12.83 17.88 47.90
CA LYS A 110 11.80 17.87 46.84
C LYS A 110 12.16 16.96 45.68
N TRP A 111 11.13 16.44 45.01
CA TRP A 111 11.30 15.82 43.70
C TRP A 111 11.54 16.91 42.65
N VAL A 112 12.41 16.60 41.70
CA VAL A 112 12.69 17.40 40.52
C VAL A 112 12.41 16.54 39.29
N LEU A 113 11.81 17.17 38.28
CA LEU A 113 11.65 16.61 36.94
C LEU A 113 12.36 17.51 35.94
N ILE A 114 13.21 16.91 35.12
CA ILE A 114 13.74 17.52 33.92
C ILE A 114 13.01 16.88 32.74
N GLY A 115 12.25 17.70 32.02
CA GLY A 115 11.62 17.36 30.76
C GLY A 115 12.49 17.77 29.59
N HIS A 116 12.28 17.14 28.44
CA HIS A 116 12.92 17.47 27.18
C HIS A 116 11.88 17.44 26.06
N GLN A 117 11.92 18.40 25.15
CA GLN A 117 11.09 18.45 23.95
C GLN A 117 11.92 18.95 22.77
N GLY A 118 12.07 18.12 21.75
CA GLY A 118 12.86 18.41 20.55
C GLY A 118 14.32 18.71 20.88
N SER A 119 14.65 19.99 21.12
CA SER A 119 15.99 20.45 21.48
C SER A 119 16.11 21.10 22.86
N ASN A 120 15.01 21.32 23.57
CA ASN A 120 14.97 22.15 24.78
C ASN A 120 14.72 21.34 26.05
N PHE A 121 15.31 21.79 27.16
CA PHE A 121 15.06 21.26 28.50
C PHE A 121 14.11 22.15 29.31
N TYR A 122 13.28 21.52 30.14
CA TYR A 122 12.32 22.18 31.03
C TYR A 122 12.47 21.62 32.45
N GLY A 123 12.40 22.50 33.45
CA GLY A 123 12.63 22.14 34.84
C GLY A 123 11.40 22.33 35.71
N TYR A 124 11.09 21.34 36.54
CA TYR A 124 9.98 21.38 37.48
C TYR A 124 10.39 20.84 38.85
N TYR A 125 9.80 21.36 39.92
CA TYR A 125 9.85 20.73 41.25
C TYR A 125 8.45 20.39 41.77
N TRP A 126 8.33 19.28 42.49
CA TRP A 126 7.09 18.89 43.16
C TRP A 126 6.94 19.65 44.47
N ASP A 127 5.82 20.33 44.69
CA ASP A 127 5.57 21.08 45.92
C ASP A 127 4.82 20.28 47.01
N GLY A 128 4.25 19.13 46.64
CA GLY A 128 3.43 18.28 47.49
C GLY A 128 2.10 17.93 46.83
N ASP A 129 1.56 18.86 46.04
CA ASP A 129 0.25 18.76 45.39
C ASP A 129 0.34 18.86 43.86
N GLU A 130 1.25 19.68 43.31
CA GLU A 130 1.46 19.87 41.87
C GLU A 130 2.95 20.09 41.50
N TRP A 131 3.26 19.99 40.21
CA TRP A 131 4.56 20.35 39.63
C TRP A 131 4.64 21.84 39.35
N ILE A 132 5.65 22.51 39.90
CA ILE A 132 5.89 23.94 39.69
C ILE A 132 7.09 24.12 38.75
N GLU A 133 6.86 24.82 37.63
CA GLU A 133 7.92 25.14 36.68
C GLU A 133 8.98 26.05 37.33
N ASP A 134 10.25 25.68 37.18
CA ASP A 134 11.38 26.41 37.69
C ASP A 134 12.56 26.29 36.70
N PRO A 135 12.74 27.29 35.83
CA PRO A 135 13.80 27.29 34.82
C PRO A 135 15.22 27.19 35.40
N SER A 136 15.42 27.51 36.68
CA SER A 136 16.75 27.39 37.30
C SER A 136 17.25 25.95 37.37
N ILE A 137 16.35 24.96 37.34
CA ILE A 137 16.66 23.52 37.42
C ILE A 137 17.41 23.03 36.17
N VAL A 138 17.25 23.72 35.05
CA VAL A 138 17.88 23.38 33.76
C VAL A 138 18.99 24.36 33.37
N ASN A 139 19.40 25.27 34.26
CA ASN A 139 20.54 26.15 34.04
C ASN A 139 21.79 25.34 33.68
N GLY A 140 22.53 25.81 32.68
CA GLY A 140 23.75 25.16 32.21
C GLY A 140 23.53 23.97 31.25
N LEU A 141 22.28 23.52 31.05
CA LEU A 141 22.01 22.49 30.05
C LEU A 141 21.96 23.08 28.62
N PRO A 142 22.67 22.47 27.67
CA PRO A 142 22.68 22.88 26.28
C PRO A 142 21.47 22.30 25.52
N GLU A 143 21.25 22.79 24.30
CA GLU A 143 20.33 22.12 23.38
C GLU A 143 20.83 20.72 23.02
N VAL A 144 19.92 19.75 23.00
CA VAL A 144 20.16 18.35 22.64
C VAL A 144 19.02 17.91 21.73
N SER A 145 19.29 17.61 20.47
CA SER A 145 18.27 17.23 19.49
C SER A 145 17.94 15.72 19.48
N GLY A 146 16.71 15.43 19.07
CA GLY A 146 16.23 14.10 18.68
C GLY A 146 15.56 13.31 19.79
N GLU A 147 15.06 12.12 19.42
CA GLU A 147 14.26 11.24 20.28
C GLU A 147 15.07 10.53 21.38
N VAL A 148 15.55 11.31 22.34
CA VAL A 148 16.48 10.85 23.37
C VAL A 148 15.79 10.63 24.71
N LYS A 149 16.50 9.99 25.62
CA LYS A 149 16.10 9.90 27.03
C LYS A 149 17.31 10.12 27.92
N HIS A 150 17.04 10.61 29.13
CA HIS A 150 18.05 10.96 30.10
C HIS A 150 17.93 10.09 31.35
N CYS A 151 19.01 9.98 32.12
CA CYS A 151 18.98 9.34 33.42
C CYS A 151 19.80 10.10 34.46
N PHE A 152 19.34 10.05 35.71
CA PHE A 152 20.10 10.55 36.85
C PHE A 152 20.89 9.44 37.54
N ILE A 153 22.10 9.78 37.97
CA ILE A 153 22.95 8.96 38.83
C ILE A 153 23.34 9.78 40.05
N ASP A 154 23.00 9.27 41.24
CA ASP A 154 23.47 9.85 42.50
C ASP A 154 24.91 9.39 42.77
N SER A 155 25.80 10.35 43.00
CA SER A 155 27.15 10.07 43.52
C SER A 155 27.94 9.07 42.65
N LEU A 156 27.93 9.26 41.32
CA LEU A 156 28.74 8.46 40.38
C LEU A 156 30.24 8.52 40.74
N LEU A 157 30.70 9.72 41.11
CA LEU A 157 32.05 9.97 41.61
C LEU A 157 32.06 10.19 43.12
N PRO A 158 33.23 10.07 43.78
CA PRO A 158 33.38 10.35 45.21
C PRO A 158 33.07 11.79 45.64
N ASP A 159 32.73 12.69 44.72
CA ASP A 159 32.32 14.07 45.01
C ASP A 159 30.87 14.17 45.52
N GLY A 160 30.10 13.08 45.45
CA GLY A 160 28.74 13.01 46.00
C GLY A 160 27.71 13.83 45.24
N ARG A 161 28.02 14.25 43.99
CA ARG A 161 27.14 15.11 43.19
C ARG A 161 26.24 14.29 42.27
N TRP A 162 25.03 14.80 42.06
CA TRP A 162 24.13 14.29 41.01
C TRP A 162 24.79 14.41 39.64
N THR A 163 24.66 13.35 38.86
CA THR A 163 25.09 13.29 37.47
C THR A 163 23.87 13.08 36.58
N LEU A 164 23.69 13.93 35.57
CA LEU A 164 22.72 13.75 34.50
C LEU A 164 23.48 13.22 33.27
N ILE A 165 23.08 12.06 32.77
CA ILE A 165 23.56 11.52 31.49
C ILE A 165 22.43 11.65 30.47
N THR A 166 22.73 12.22 29.31
CA THR A 166 21.78 12.42 28.21
C THR A 166 22.28 11.74 26.94
N GLY A 167 21.34 11.11 26.22
CA GLY A 167 21.55 10.74 24.82
C GLY A 167 21.56 11.95 23.88
N THR A 168 21.91 11.70 22.63
CA THR A 168 21.88 12.66 21.50
C THR A 168 21.35 11.95 20.25
N ASP A 169 20.92 12.72 19.26
CA ASP A 169 20.61 12.27 17.90
C ASP A 169 21.84 11.72 17.17
N GLU A 170 23.04 12.25 17.43
CA GLU A 170 24.30 11.83 16.79
C GLU A 170 25.00 10.63 17.47
N GLY A 171 24.39 9.99 18.47
CA GLY A 171 24.94 8.75 19.05
C GLY A 171 25.94 8.91 20.20
N ILE A 172 26.34 10.15 20.50
CA ILE A 172 27.34 10.46 21.51
C ILE A 172 26.65 10.88 22.82
N LEU A 173 26.90 10.15 23.91
CA LEU A 173 26.38 10.54 25.23
C LEU A 173 27.08 11.79 25.78
N ARG A 174 26.31 12.64 26.46
CA ARG A 174 26.84 13.79 27.22
C ARG A 174 26.51 13.62 28.70
N ALA A 175 27.34 14.17 29.57
CA ALA A 175 27.12 14.11 31.01
C ALA A 175 27.43 15.43 31.71
N PHE A 176 26.66 15.70 32.76
CA PHE A 176 26.71 16.93 33.53
C PHE A 176 26.69 16.60 35.01
N TYR A 177 27.33 17.41 35.84
CA TYR A 177 27.13 17.38 37.29
C TYR A 177 26.44 18.65 37.76
N TRP A 178 25.61 18.53 38.81
CA TRP A 178 25.01 19.67 39.47
C TRP A 178 25.98 20.29 40.47
N ASP A 179 26.30 21.58 40.34
CA ASP A 179 27.24 22.27 41.24
C ASP A 179 26.56 22.96 42.44
N GLY A 180 25.23 23.03 42.41
CA GLY A 180 24.39 23.73 43.40
C GLY A 180 23.52 24.83 42.78
N ASP A 181 23.92 25.35 41.62
CA ASP A 181 23.26 26.46 40.92
C ASP A 181 22.99 26.14 39.43
N GLU A 182 23.92 25.44 38.78
CA GLU A 182 23.79 25.03 37.36
C GLU A 182 24.39 23.66 37.07
N TRP A 183 24.05 23.10 35.90
CA TRP A 183 24.63 21.90 35.32
C TRP A 183 25.94 22.22 34.61
N ILE A 184 27.03 21.59 35.04
CA ILE A 184 28.34 21.74 34.41
C ILE A 184 28.67 20.49 33.61
N GLU A 185 28.94 20.65 32.31
CA GLU A 185 29.34 19.55 31.45
C GLU A 185 30.68 18.95 31.91
N ASP A 186 30.69 17.63 32.06
CA ASP A 186 31.87 16.87 32.45
C ASP A 186 31.93 15.55 31.70
N PRO A 187 32.64 15.53 30.55
CA PRO A 187 32.80 14.34 29.73
C PRO A 187 33.46 13.16 30.46
N SER A 188 34.16 13.40 31.59
CA SER A 188 34.80 12.32 32.32
C SER A 188 33.81 11.30 32.89
N ARG A 189 32.54 11.70 33.07
CA ARG A 189 31.44 10.87 33.59
C ARG A 189 30.83 9.91 32.55
N VAL A 190 31.18 10.06 31.28
CA VAL A 190 30.80 9.15 30.17
C VAL A 190 32.02 8.57 29.46
N ASN A 191 33.23 8.75 30.02
CA ASN A 191 34.44 8.16 29.48
C ASN A 191 34.31 6.64 29.30
N GLY A 192 34.79 6.13 28.16
CA GLY A 192 34.77 4.70 27.83
C GLY A 192 33.53 4.25 27.05
N ILE A 193 32.50 5.10 26.93
CA ILE A 193 31.34 4.84 26.07
C ILE A 193 31.66 5.33 24.65
N PRO A 194 31.65 4.46 23.63
CA PRO A 194 31.84 4.87 22.24
C PRO A 194 30.56 5.52 21.67
N ASP A 195 30.61 5.93 20.41
CA ASP A 195 29.40 6.24 19.64
C ASP A 195 28.45 5.02 19.61
N ILE A 196 27.18 5.25 19.92
CA ILE A 196 26.14 4.23 20.08
C ILE A 196 25.11 4.23 18.93
N GLY A 197 25.19 5.17 17.96
CA GLY A 197 24.29 5.20 16.80
C GLY A 197 23.51 6.50 16.68
N SER A 198 22.17 6.46 16.72
CA SER A 198 21.35 7.68 16.69
C SER A 198 20.17 7.61 17.65
N HIS A 199 19.67 8.79 18.06
CA HIS A 199 18.57 8.98 19.02
C HIS A 199 18.69 8.08 20.26
N VAL A 200 19.74 8.35 21.03
CA VAL A 200 20.15 7.48 22.13
C VAL A 200 19.26 7.67 23.36
N SER A 201 18.84 6.57 23.96
CA SER A 201 18.14 6.56 25.25
C SER A 201 18.92 5.77 26.29
N VAL A 202 18.91 6.23 27.54
CA VAL A 202 19.78 5.69 28.59
C VAL A 202 19.05 5.50 29.91
N THR A 203 19.45 4.46 30.65
CA THR A 203 19.07 4.25 32.04
C THR A 203 20.20 3.63 32.86
N ALA A 204 20.19 3.85 34.18
CA ALA A 204 21.25 3.42 35.08
C ALA A 204 20.68 2.69 36.30
N GLY A 205 21.48 1.78 36.87
CA GLY A 205 21.15 1.07 38.10
C GLY A 205 22.39 0.78 38.93
N PHE A 206 22.28 0.86 40.25
CA PHE A 206 23.40 0.56 41.14
C PHE A 206 23.36 -0.89 41.60
N ASN A 207 24.45 -1.64 41.43
CA ASN A 207 24.62 -2.98 41.98
C ASN A 207 23.79 -4.10 41.31
N LEU A 208 23.40 -3.95 40.03
CA LEU A 208 22.78 -5.03 39.23
C LEU A 208 23.63 -6.31 39.23
N ARG A 209 24.96 -6.13 39.12
CA ARG A 209 25.96 -7.21 39.05
C ARG A 209 26.33 -7.81 40.41
N ARG A 210 25.83 -7.27 41.52
CA ARG A 210 26.20 -7.64 42.90
C ARG A 210 27.68 -7.41 43.25
N ASP A 211 28.29 -6.40 42.65
CA ASP A 211 29.70 -6.00 42.86
C ASP A 211 29.85 -4.54 43.33
N ASN A 212 28.74 -3.91 43.77
CA ASN A 212 28.63 -2.53 44.25
C ASN A 212 29.07 -1.47 43.23
N ARG A 213 28.73 -1.67 41.95
CA ARG A 213 29.03 -0.72 40.87
C ARG A 213 27.79 -0.29 40.11
N TRP A 214 27.83 0.92 39.55
CA TRP A 214 26.82 1.40 38.61
C TRP A 214 26.89 0.61 37.30
N VAL A 215 25.72 0.34 36.74
CA VAL A 215 25.55 -0.13 35.37
C VAL A 215 24.76 0.89 34.55
N LEU A 216 25.02 0.90 33.26
CA LEU A 216 24.32 1.71 32.27
C LEU A 216 23.77 0.77 31.19
N ILE A 217 22.51 0.96 30.81
CA ILE A 217 21.92 0.34 29.62
C ILE A 217 21.58 1.46 28.65
N VAL A 218 22.05 1.31 27.41
CA VAL A 218 21.92 2.29 26.34
C VAL A 218 21.22 1.65 25.15
N THR A 219 20.20 2.30 24.63
CA THR A 219 19.44 1.90 23.44
C THR A 219 19.55 2.99 22.37
N ASN A 220 19.34 2.64 21.10
CA ASN A 220 19.45 3.57 19.99
C ASN A 220 18.42 3.21 18.89
N TYR A 221 18.19 4.16 17.97
CA TYR A 221 17.21 4.05 16.89
C TYR A 221 17.66 3.18 15.72
N SER A 222 18.94 3.29 15.36
CA SER A 222 19.46 2.75 14.10
C SER A 222 19.89 1.29 14.20
N ILE A 223 20.27 0.84 15.39
CA ILE A 223 20.83 -0.48 15.67
C ILE A 223 19.98 -1.07 16.79
N ALA A 224 19.23 -2.12 16.48
CA ALA A 224 18.24 -2.73 17.35
C ALA A 224 18.79 -3.33 18.67
N GLN A 225 20.09 -3.26 18.97
CA GLN A 225 20.71 -3.97 20.09
C GLN A 225 21.04 -3.05 21.28
N PRO A 226 20.46 -3.28 22.47
CA PRO A 226 20.86 -2.61 23.71
C PRO A 226 22.32 -2.90 24.06
N ARG A 227 23.03 -1.90 24.60
CA ARG A 227 24.43 -2.03 25.05
C ARG A 227 24.54 -1.78 26.54
N GLY A 228 25.34 -2.61 27.21
CA GLY A 228 25.50 -2.60 28.66
C GLY A 228 26.91 -2.21 29.10
N PHE A 229 27.01 -1.34 30.09
CA PHE A 229 28.28 -0.87 30.64
C PHE A 229 28.29 -0.93 32.16
N TYR A 230 29.46 -1.14 32.78
CA TYR A 230 29.65 -0.94 34.21
C TYR A 230 30.72 0.11 34.50
N TRP A 231 30.54 0.86 35.57
CA TRP A 231 31.51 1.87 36.01
C TRP A 231 32.63 1.24 36.83
N ASP A 232 33.89 1.36 36.41
CA ASP A 232 35.04 0.81 37.15
C ASP A 232 35.61 1.75 38.22
N GLY A 233 35.09 2.98 38.30
CA GLY A 233 35.60 4.07 39.13
C GLY A 233 36.23 5.22 38.34
N ASN A 234 36.52 5.02 37.05
CA ASN A 234 37.15 6.00 36.18
C ASN A 234 36.59 6.00 34.74
N ILE A 235 36.24 4.83 34.20
CA ILE A 235 35.63 4.68 32.88
C ILE A 235 34.46 3.68 32.92
N TRP A 236 33.53 3.81 31.97
CA TRP A 236 32.54 2.80 31.64
C TRP A 236 33.19 1.70 30.80
N ILE A 237 33.06 0.46 31.25
CA ILE A 237 33.54 -0.72 30.54
C ILE A 237 32.33 -1.48 30.02
N GLU A 238 32.31 -1.72 28.71
CA GLU A 238 31.26 -2.49 28.06
C GLU A 238 31.29 -3.95 28.55
N ASP A 239 30.11 -4.47 28.89
CA ASP A 239 29.91 -5.85 29.29
C ASP A 239 28.54 -6.33 28.79
N SER A 240 28.58 -7.14 27.74
CA SER A 240 27.37 -7.66 27.10
C SER A 240 26.51 -8.53 28.03
N SER A 241 27.06 -9.05 29.15
CA SER A 241 26.27 -9.79 30.12
C SER A 241 25.18 -8.95 30.81
N ILE A 242 25.32 -7.61 30.80
CA ILE A 242 24.36 -6.67 31.42
C ILE A 242 23.05 -6.61 30.63
N VAL A 243 23.07 -6.90 29.33
CA VAL A 243 21.93 -6.73 28.42
C VAL A 243 21.42 -8.05 27.84
N LYS A 244 21.96 -9.19 28.28
CA LYS A 244 21.50 -10.50 27.78
C LYS A 244 20.02 -10.71 28.11
N GLY A 245 19.25 -11.18 27.14
CA GLY A 245 17.81 -11.42 27.25
C GLY A 245 16.94 -10.19 27.01
N LEU A 246 17.54 -9.04 26.64
CA LEU A 246 16.79 -7.89 26.15
C LEU A 246 16.51 -8.04 24.65
N PRO A 247 15.38 -7.48 24.17
CA PRO A 247 14.96 -7.64 22.79
C PRO A 247 15.90 -6.87 21.85
N GLU A 248 15.99 -7.38 20.62
CA GLU A 248 16.60 -6.64 19.51
C GLU A 248 15.50 -5.80 18.82
N ASP A 249 15.25 -4.59 19.32
CA ASP A 249 14.27 -3.65 18.75
C ASP A 249 14.83 -2.23 18.66
N ASN A 250 14.39 -1.48 17.64
CA ASN A 250 14.64 -0.05 17.59
C ASN A 250 13.70 0.68 18.57
N LEU A 251 13.89 1.99 18.73
CA LEU A 251 12.92 2.84 19.42
C LEU A 251 12.71 2.58 20.94
N LEU A 252 13.52 1.73 21.57
CA LEU A 252 13.37 1.40 22.99
C LEU A 252 13.73 2.57 23.92
N LYS A 253 12.84 2.92 24.86
CA LYS A 253 13.04 4.01 25.84
C LYS A 253 13.13 3.48 27.29
N PRO A 254 14.31 3.03 27.77
CA PRO A 254 14.43 2.20 28.98
C PRO A 254 14.43 2.99 30.29
N THR A 255 13.82 2.45 31.34
CA THR A 255 13.94 2.91 32.74
C THR A 255 14.02 1.71 33.67
N MET A 256 14.83 1.74 34.72
CA MET A 256 14.98 0.61 35.63
C MET A 256 14.84 0.96 37.10
N GLY A 257 14.42 -0.03 37.88
CA GLY A 257 14.25 0.09 39.33
C GLY A 257 14.52 -1.23 40.03
N TYR A 258 14.97 -1.15 41.28
CA TYR A 258 15.16 -2.32 42.13
C TYR A 258 13.98 -2.48 43.09
N ASN A 259 13.49 -3.71 43.22
CA ASN A 259 12.44 -4.09 44.15
C ASN A 259 11.11 -3.35 43.91
N VAL A 260 10.75 -3.13 42.64
CA VAL A 260 9.50 -2.43 42.27
C VAL A 260 8.27 -3.24 42.74
N TRP A 261 8.32 -4.57 42.62
CA TRP A 261 7.26 -5.49 43.02
C TRP A 261 7.45 -6.13 44.40
N GLY A 262 8.46 -5.70 45.17
CA GLY A 262 8.71 -6.24 46.52
C GLY A 262 9.36 -7.63 46.58
N ASP A 263 9.86 -8.14 45.45
CA ASP A 263 10.44 -9.47 45.27
C ASP A 263 11.98 -9.51 45.30
N GLY A 264 12.63 -8.35 45.50
CA GLY A 264 14.08 -8.22 45.51
C GLY A 264 14.74 -8.36 44.13
N LYS A 265 14.01 -8.12 43.03
CA LYS A 265 14.55 -8.17 41.66
C LYS A 265 14.75 -6.77 41.06
N TRP A 266 15.64 -6.69 40.07
CA TRP A 266 15.70 -5.55 39.16
C TRP A 266 14.64 -5.69 38.09
N ILE A 267 14.02 -4.58 37.73
CA ILE A 267 13.04 -4.49 36.66
C ILE A 267 13.45 -3.39 35.70
N LEU A 268 13.27 -3.66 34.42
CA LEU A 268 13.51 -2.75 33.32
C LEU A 268 12.20 -2.59 32.54
N TYR A 269 11.69 -1.37 32.47
CA TYR A 269 10.58 -1.01 31.60
C TYR A 269 11.09 -0.28 30.38
N MET A 270 10.51 -0.56 29.21
CA MET A 270 10.84 0.09 27.95
C MET A 270 9.57 0.57 27.26
N GLY A 271 9.51 1.86 26.94
CA GLY A 271 8.65 2.28 25.83
C GLY A 271 9.15 1.64 24.53
N CYS A 272 8.23 1.28 23.63
CA CYS A 272 8.52 0.55 22.40
C CYS A 272 7.74 1.15 21.22
N ASN A 273 7.98 0.64 20.00
CA ASN A 273 7.28 1.06 18.78
C ASN A 273 5.82 0.57 18.68
N ARG A 274 5.25 0.06 19.77
CA ARG A 274 3.84 -0.33 19.87
C ARG A 274 3.09 0.71 20.69
N GLN A 275 2.11 1.36 20.06
CA GLN A 275 1.33 2.41 20.69
C GLN A 275 0.63 1.91 21.97
N GLY A 276 0.70 2.71 23.03
CA GLY A 276 0.08 2.39 24.31
C GLY A 276 0.58 1.08 24.93
N THR A 277 1.87 0.76 24.74
CA THR A 277 2.50 -0.45 25.30
C THR A 277 3.83 -0.09 25.97
N ILE A 278 4.10 -0.74 27.10
CA ILE A 278 5.41 -0.77 27.75
C ILE A 278 5.83 -2.24 27.91
N LEU A 279 7.06 -2.55 27.51
CA LEU A 279 7.68 -3.86 27.76
C LEU A 279 8.31 -3.88 29.14
N GLY A 280 8.19 -4.99 29.86
CA GLY A 280 8.71 -5.19 31.21
C GLY A 280 9.56 -6.44 31.30
N TYR A 281 10.76 -6.29 31.90
CA TYR A 281 11.72 -7.36 32.08
C TYR A 281 12.18 -7.47 33.53
N PHE A 282 12.25 -8.68 34.06
CA PHE A 282 12.93 -8.99 35.32
C PHE A 282 14.37 -9.42 35.07
N TYR A 283 15.30 -8.99 35.92
CA TYR A 283 16.63 -9.57 35.95
C TYR A 283 16.63 -10.85 36.82
N ASP A 284 16.50 -12.00 36.18
CA ASP A 284 16.32 -13.30 36.85
C ASP A 284 17.59 -14.15 36.89
N SER A 285 17.51 -15.28 37.60
CA SER A 285 18.55 -16.30 37.62
C SER A 285 17.96 -17.70 37.59
N VAL A 286 18.49 -18.56 36.72
CA VAL A 286 18.01 -19.95 36.58
C VAL A 286 19.13 -20.95 36.76
N ASP A 287 18.81 -22.09 37.38
CA ASP A 287 19.69 -23.26 37.44
C ASP A 287 19.49 -24.12 36.19
N VAL A 288 20.41 -24.01 35.23
CA VAL A 288 20.33 -24.73 33.95
C VAL A 288 20.61 -26.22 34.08
N SER A 289 21.05 -26.69 35.26
CA SER A 289 21.21 -28.13 35.51
C SER A 289 19.87 -28.85 35.77
N ASN A 290 18.78 -28.09 35.96
CA ASN A 290 17.47 -28.63 36.30
C ASN A 290 16.32 -27.76 35.74
N LEU A 291 16.28 -27.60 34.42
CA LEU A 291 15.18 -26.89 33.74
C LEU A 291 13.88 -27.72 33.78
N PRO A 292 12.70 -27.07 33.98
CA PRO A 292 11.40 -27.73 33.88
C PRO A 292 11.23 -28.44 32.53
N GLN A 293 10.57 -29.59 32.51
CA GLN A 293 10.18 -30.22 31.25
C GLN A 293 8.89 -29.56 30.74
N GLN A 294 8.69 -29.51 29.42
CA GLN A 294 7.41 -29.05 28.86
C GLN A 294 6.26 -29.96 29.33
N GLU A 295 5.16 -29.37 29.75
CA GLU A 295 3.96 -30.07 30.22
C GLU A 295 2.96 -30.27 29.07
N ASP A 296 2.10 -31.29 29.18
CA ASP A 296 0.88 -31.49 28.37
C ASP A 296 0.96 -31.21 26.85
N ILE A 297 2.05 -31.61 26.19
CA ILE A 297 2.17 -31.46 24.73
C ILE A 297 1.03 -32.22 24.02
N GLU A 298 0.24 -31.50 23.24
CA GLU A 298 -0.87 -31.99 22.43
C GLU A 298 -0.56 -31.82 20.94
N VAL A 299 -0.98 -32.80 20.13
CA VAL A 299 -1.02 -32.65 18.68
C VAL A 299 -2.50 -32.64 18.28
N SER A 300 -2.90 -31.55 17.64
CA SER A 300 -4.28 -31.29 17.19
C SER A 300 -4.26 -30.79 15.74
N ASP A 301 -5.43 -30.63 15.14
CA ASP A 301 -5.63 -30.03 13.80
C ASP A 301 -4.64 -30.57 12.75
N VAL A 302 -4.53 -31.89 12.67
CA VAL A 302 -3.61 -32.56 11.75
C VAL A 302 -4.26 -32.62 10.36
N GLY A 303 -3.74 -31.83 9.43
CA GLY A 303 -4.11 -31.84 8.02
C GLY A 303 -3.30 -32.86 7.20
N ALA A 304 -3.41 -32.77 5.88
CA ALA A 304 -2.55 -33.50 4.95
C ALA A 304 -1.15 -32.88 4.87
N THR A 305 -1.04 -31.55 5.01
CA THR A 305 0.22 -30.80 4.91
C THR A 305 0.54 -29.97 6.15
N THR A 306 -0.26 -30.10 7.22
CA THR A 306 -0.13 -29.32 8.46
C THR A 306 -0.28 -30.18 9.71
N ALA A 307 0.21 -29.67 10.84
CA ALA A 307 -0.13 -30.15 12.17
C ALA A 307 0.08 -29.04 13.22
N LEU A 308 -0.87 -28.89 14.15
CA LEU A 308 -0.77 -27.94 15.25
C LEU A 308 -0.26 -28.63 16.51
N ILE A 309 0.82 -28.09 17.08
CA ILE A 309 1.40 -28.58 18.32
C ILE A 309 1.21 -27.53 19.40
N LYS A 310 0.51 -27.91 20.47
CA LYS A 310 0.20 -27.05 21.62
C LYS A 310 0.86 -27.57 22.87
N PHE A 311 1.38 -26.68 23.72
CA PHE A 311 1.93 -27.05 25.03
C PHE A 311 2.05 -25.82 25.93
N THR A 312 2.25 -26.05 27.22
CA THR A 312 2.55 -24.98 28.18
C THR A 312 3.96 -25.15 28.76
N TYR A 313 4.52 -24.04 29.21
CA TYR A 313 5.79 -23.99 29.91
C TYR A 313 5.66 -23.04 31.11
N PRO A 314 6.27 -23.32 32.28
CA PRO A 314 6.06 -22.52 33.48
C PRO A 314 6.76 -21.14 33.45
N ARG A 315 7.31 -20.73 32.30
CA ARG A 315 8.02 -19.47 32.09
C ARG A 315 7.74 -18.96 30.67
N THR A 316 7.70 -17.65 30.54
CA THR A 316 7.45 -16.94 29.28
C THR A 316 8.73 -16.88 28.44
N TRP A 317 9.05 -17.96 27.71
CA TRP A 317 10.36 -18.17 27.07
C TRP A 317 10.23 -18.38 25.55
N THR A 318 11.36 -18.50 24.86
CA THR A 318 11.38 -18.83 23.43
C THR A 318 11.28 -20.34 23.18
N HIS A 319 10.49 -20.71 22.19
CA HIS A 319 10.19 -22.09 21.84
C HIS A 319 10.37 -22.39 20.36
N SER A 320 10.70 -23.64 20.03
CA SER A 320 10.66 -24.15 18.64
C SER A 320 10.47 -25.66 18.63
N ILE A 321 10.12 -26.20 17.46
CA ILE A 321 9.90 -27.63 17.26
C ILE A 321 10.90 -28.16 16.24
N LYS A 322 11.63 -29.19 16.65
CA LYS A 322 12.47 -29.99 15.77
C LYS A 322 11.70 -31.22 15.32
N TYR A 323 11.62 -31.47 14.02
CA TYR A 323 10.85 -32.59 13.48
C TYR A 323 11.54 -33.28 12.30
N SER A 324 11.27 -34.58 12.10
CA SER A 324 11.89 -35.40 11.06
C SER A 324 11.00 -36.59 10.68
N LEU A 325 11.28 -37.19 9.52
CA LEU A 325 10.74 -38.50 9.12
C LEU A 325 11.40 -39.67 9.88
N SER A 326 12.57 -39.45 10.47
CA SER A 326 13.32 -40.46 11.21
C SER A 326 12.99 -40.42 12.71
N PRO A 327 12.75 -41.58 13.37
CA PRO A 327 12.46 -41.64 14.81
C PRO A 327 13.57 -41.11 15.72
N ASP A 328 14.82 -41.11 15.26
CA ASP A 328 15.99 -40.59 15.96
C ASP A 328 16.25 -39.10 15.69
N LEU A 329 15.39 -38.44 14.91
CA LEU A 329 15.51 -37.05 14.46
C LEU A 329 16.77 -36.77 13.63
N SER A 330 17.26 -37.75 12.86
CA SER A 330 18.23 -37.50 11.78
C SER A 330 17.64 -36.58 10.71
N ASP A 331 18.46 -35.76 10.05
CA ASP A 331 18.05 -34.83 8.98
C ASP A 331 16.81 -33.98 9.30
N PRO A 332 16.81 -33.27 10.45
CA PRO A 332 15.63 -32.59 10.97
C PRO A 332 15.34 -31.27 10.26
N LEU A 333 14.07 -30.89 10.26
CA LEU A 333 13.58 -29.54 10.02
C LEU A 333 13.28 -28.86 11.37
N TRP A 334 13.21 -27.53 11.34
CA TRP A 334 12.82 -26.70 12.48
C TRP A 334 11.59 -25.87 12.13
N SER A 335 10.70 -25.70 13.09
CA SER A 335 9.63 -24.69 12.99
C SER A 335 10.21 -23.28 13.12
N TYR A 336 9.37 -22.27 12.87
CA TYR A 336 9.62 -20.93 13.35
C TYR A 336 9.71 -20.89 14.88
N ARG A 337 10.29 -19.81 15.42
CA ARG A 337 10.37 -19.58 16.86
C ARG A 337 9.12 -18.83 17.32
N VAL A 338 8.57 -19.26 18.45
CA VAL A 338 7.61 -18.46 19.22
C VAL A 338 8.39 -17.86 20.37
N GLU A 339 8.49 -16.54 20.42
CA GLU A 339 9.31 -15.81 21.39
C GLU A 339 8.44 -15.37 22.57
N ASP A 340 8.99 -15.49 23.79
CA ASP A 340 8.41 -14.95 25.01
C ASP A 340 6.93 -15.32 25.24
N GLU A 341 6.60 -16.62 25.18
CA GLU A 341 5.27 -17.16 25.45
C GLU A 341 5.34 -18.27 26.51
N ASP A 342 4.28 -18.45 27.31
CA ASP A 342 4.17 -19.56 28.26
C ASP A 342 3.09 -20.59 27.87
N SER A 343 2.13 -20.17 27.02
CA SER A 343 1.12 -20.99 26.35
C SER A 343 1.35 -20.95 24.85
N VAL A 344 1.86 -22.05 24.30
CA VAL A 344 2.49 -22.03 22.97
C VAL A 344 1.68 -22.84 21.96
N GLU A 345 1.41 -22.24 20.80
CA GLU A 345 0.84 -22.89 19.64
C GLU A 345 1.79 -22.76 18.43
N ILE A 346 2.25 -23.88 17.86
CA ILE A 346 3.12 -23.88 16.67
C ILE A 346 2.49 -24.75 15.59
N LYS A 347 2.16 -24.12 14.45
CA LYS A 347 1.63 -24.81 13.28
C LYS A 347 2.76 -25.20 12.34
N LEU A 348 3.00 -26.50 12.20
CA LEU A 348 3.88 -27.02 11.16
C LEU A 348 3.13 -26.97 9.83
N LYS A 349 3.79 -26.49 8.77
CA LYS A 349 3.26 -26.36 7.40
C LYS A 349 4.17 -27.11 6.41
N ASN A 350 3.71 -27.30 5.19
CA ASN A 350 4.46 -27.93 4.09
C ASN A 350 4.91 -29.38 4.38
N LEU A 351 4.13 -30.12 5.16
CA LEU A 351 4.37 -31.53 5.46
C LEU A 351 3.95 -32.44 4.30
N LEU A 352 4.54 -33.63 4.23
CA LEU A 352 4.14 -34.66 3.25
C LEU A 352 2.83 -35.33 3.69
N PRO A 353 1.87 -35.58 2.78
CA PRO A 353 0.65 -36.33 3.09
C PRO A 353 0.88 -37.79 3.46
N ASP A 354 -0.03 -38.36 4.25
CA ASP A 354 -0.02 -39.77 4.71
C ASP A 354 1.32 -40.24 5.30
N THR A 355 2.02 -39.33 5.98
CA THR A 355 3.40 -39.49 6.41
C THR A 355 3.51 -39.35 7.93
N THR A 356 4.36 -40.18 8.54
CA THR A 356 4.61 -40.12 9.99
C THR A 356 5.81 -39.23 10.26
N TYR A 357 5.62 -38.22 11.12
CA TYR A 357 6.67 -37.33 11.60
C TYR A 357 6.95 -37.59 13.07
N TYR A 358 8.21 -37.47 13.45
CA TYR A 358 8.70 -37.50 14.82
C TYR A 358 9.18 -36.12 15.20
N PHE A 359 8.90 -35.67 16.42
CA PHE A 359 9.26 -34.32 16.85
C PHE A 359 9.65 -34.21 18.33
N ARG A 360 10.32 -33.10 18.65
CA ARG A 360 10.58 -32.61 20.01
C ARG A 360 10.37 -31.11 20.07
N VAL A 361 9.71 -30.66 21.13
CA VAL A 361 9.68 -29.26 21.55
C VAL A 361 11.01 -28.91 22.23
N TYR A 362 11.57 -27.76 21.86
CA TYR A 362 12.73 -27.12 22.46
C TYR A 362 12.29 -25.80 23.08
N THR A 363 12.68 -25.59 24.34
CA THR A 363 12.50 -24.31 25.02
C THR A 363 13.87 -23.78 25.44
N PHE A 364 14.17 -22.53 25.08
CA PHE A 364 15.49 -21.92 25.28
C PHE A 364 15.49 -20.93 26.44
N VAL A 365 16.61 -20.83 27.14
CA VAL A 365 16.81 -19.77 28.13
C VAL A 365 16.99 -18.43 27.39
N PRO A 366 16.20 -17.38 27.68
CA PRO A 366 16.16 -16.14 26.88
C PRO A 366 17.52 -15.45 26.71
N TRP A 367 18.33 -15.45 27.77
CA TRP A 367 19.63 -14.78 27.78
C TRP A 367 20.82 -15.66 27.35
N ASP A 368 20.60 -16.95 27.11
CA ASP A 368 21.64 -17.87 26.62
C ASP A 368 21.03 -19.13 25.98
N THR A 369 20.79 -19.05 24.67
CA THR A 369 20.13 -20.12 23.89
C THR A 369 20.98 -21.40 23.75
N SER A 370 22.23 -21.41 24.24
CA SER A 370 23.01 -22.65 24.36
C SER A 370 22.45 -23.58 25.44
N TYR A 371 21.65 -23.06 26.37
CA TYR A 371 20.89 -23.83 27.35
C TYR A 371 19.43 -23.92 26.92
N TYR A 372 18.95 -25.16 26.85
CA TYR A 372 17.58 -25.46 26.48
C TYR A 372 17.12 -26.76 27.14
N VAL A 373 15.81 -26.95 27.17
CA VAL A 373 15.19 -28.22 27.52
C VAL A 373 14.45 -28.77 26.31
N GLU A 374 14.67 -30.05 26.02
CA GLU A 374 13.94 -30.78 24.99
C GLU A 374 12.96 -31.76 25.62
N SER A 375 11.76 -31.83 25.05
CA SER A 375 10.78 -32.85 25.40
C SER A 375 11.21 -34.25 24.91
N ARG A 376 10.51 -35.30 25.37
CA ARG A 376 10.65 -36.65 24.79
C ARG A 376 10.18 -36.65 23.33
N THR A 377 10.81 -37.49 22.50
CA THR A 377 10.36 -37.69 21.12
C THR A 377 8.90 -38.16 21.09
N ARG A 378 8.05 -37.43 20.36
CA ARG A 378 6.67 -37.78 20.06
C ARG A 378 6.51 -37.96 18.55
N SER A 379 5.35 -38.43 18.10
CA SER A 379 5.05 -38.60 16.68
C SER A 379 3.59 -38.32 16.37
N PHE A 380 3.33 -37.88 15.15
CA PHE A 380 2.01 -37.77 14.57
C PHE A 380 2.04 -38.24 13.11
N ARG A 381 0.88 -38.50 12.51
CA ARG A 381 0.76 -38.89 11.10
C ARG A 381 -0.19 -37.95 10.40
N THR A 382 0.27 -37.32 9.33
CA THR A 382 -0.55 -36.45 8.47
C THR A 382 -1.65 -37.24 7.77
N LEU A 383 -2.73 -36.55 7.41
CA LEU A 383 -3.85 -37.12 6.67
C LEU A 383 -3.48 -37.35 5.19
N LYS A 384 -4.35 -38.09 4.49
CA LYS A 384 -4.26 -38.19 3.03
C LYS A 384 -4.72 -36.89 2.39
N ALA A 385 -4.01 -36.46 1.37
CA ALA A 385 -4.39 -35.28 0.61
C ALA A 385 -5.57 -35.55 -0.33
N GLN A 386 -6.30 -34.49 -0.65
CA GLN A 386 -7.40 -34.45 -1.61
C GLN A 386 -7.17 -33.25 -2.52
N SER A 387 -6.99 -33.47 -3.82
CA SER A 387 -6.73 -32.40 -4.79
C SER A 387 -7.97 -31.57 -5.15
N TYR A 388 -9.16 -32.08 -4.81
CA TYR A 388 -10.44 -31.40 -5.02
C TYR A 388 -11.34 -31.66 -3.80
N ILE A 389 -11.93 -30.60 -3.26
CA ILE A 389 -12.83 -30.65 -2.11
C ILE A 389 -14.07 -29.82 -2.43
N TYR A 390 -15.24 -30.37 -2.16
CA TYR A 390 -16.52 -29.68 -2.28
C TYR A 390 -17.07 -29.42 -0.87
N LEU A 391 -17.46 -28.17 -0.57
CA LEU A 391 -17.96 -27.76 0.73
C LEU A 391 -19.36 -27.15 0.67
N THR A 392 -20.16 -27.47 1.67
CA THR A 392 -21.45 -26.85 1.97
C THR A 392 -21.42 -26.09 3.29
N PRO A 393 -22.27 -25.06 3.47
CA PRO A 393 -22.30 -24.29 4.71
C PRO A 393 -22.56 -25.11 5.99
N ASP A 394 -23.22 -26.26 5.85
CA ASP A 394 -23.58 -27.13 6.97
C ASP A 394 -22.50 -28.19 7.27
N ASP A 395 -21.43 -28.25 6.48
CA ASP A 395 -20.32 -29.18 6.71
C ASP A 395 -19.56 -28.79 7.98
N THR A 396 -19.11 -29.82 8.71
CA THR A 396 -18.24 -29.60 9.88
C THR A 396 -16.81 -29.23 9.48
N LEU A 397 -16.43 -29.50 8.22
CA LEU A 397 -15.12 -29.16 7.67
C LEU A 397 -15.15 -27.69 7.22
N THR A 398 -14.32 -26.87 7.83
CA THR A 398 -14.16 -25.46 7.46
C THR A 398 -13.36 -25.31 6.17
N ILE A 399 -13.42 -24.11 5.56
CA ILE A 399 -12.61 -23.78 4.37
C ILE A 399 -11.11 -23.86 4.69
N GLN A 400 -10.71 -23.43 5.89
CA GLN A 400 -9.32 -23.50 6.35
C GLN A 400 -8.85 -24.95 6.51
N GLU A 401 -9.65 -25.83 7.10
CA GLU A 401 -9.31 -27.24 7.21
C GLU A 401 -9.30 -27.95 5.84
N ALA A 402 -10.15 -27.53 4.90
CA ALA A 402 -10.11 -28.03 3.53
C ALA A 402 -8.80 -27.64 2.81
N LEU A 403 -8.33 -26.39 2.97
CA LEU A 403 -7.00 -25.96 2.50
C LEU A 403 -5.88 -26.87 3.03
N GLU A 404 -5.98 -27.29 4.29
CA GLU A 404 -5.00 -28.16 4.94
C GLU A 404 -5.02 -29.61 4.46
N LEU A 405 -6.08 -30.00 3.77
CA LEU A 405 -6.22 -31.31 3.12
C LEU A 405 -5.75 -31.31 1.67
N LEU A 406 -5.40 -30.17 1.08
CA LEU A 406 -4.82 -30.12 -0.26
C LEU A 406 -3.40 -30.74 -0.28
N PRO A 407 -2.97 -31.32 -1.42
CA PRO A 407 -1.61 -31.82 -1.54
C PRO A 407 -0.60 -30.66 -1.70
N PRO A 408 0.72 -30.88 -1.49
CA PRO A 408 1.74 -29.83 -1.60
C PRO A 408 1.78 -29.11 -2.95
N GLU A 409 1.38 -29.80 -4.03
CA GLU A 409 1.26 -29.22 -5.38
C GLU A 409 0.03 -28.33 -5.58
N GLY A 410 -0.82 -28.14 -4.57
CA GLY A 410 -2.03 -27.33 -4.63
C GLY A 410 -3.29 -28.11 -5.03
N GLY A 411 -4.40 -27.40 -5.22
CA GLY A 411 -5.68 -28.03 -5.51
C GLY A 411 -6.86 -27.08 -5.49
N THR A 412 -8.05 -27.65 -5.52
CA THR A 412 -9.29 -26.90 -5.73
C THR A 412 -10.27 -27.10 -4.59
N ILE A 413 -10.84 -26.00 -4.11
CA ILE A 413 -11.96 -25.98 -3.16
C ILE A 413 -13.15 -25.33 -3.86
N GLU A 414 -14.19 -26.13 -4.08
CA GLU A 414 -15.46 -25.66 -4.60
C GLU A 414 -16.44 -25.44 -3.44
N LEU A 415 -17.01 -24.24 -3.38
CA LEU A 415 -18.02 -23.87 -2.41
C LEU A 415 -19.39 -23.95 -3.07
N SER A 416 -20.33 -24.63 -2.42
CA SER A 416 -21.73 -24.63 -2.83
C SER A 416 -22.40 -23.27 -2.58
N SER A 417 -23.65 -23.12 -3.02
CA SER A 417 -24.46 -21.96 -2.68
C SER A 417 -24.84 -21.96 -1.19
N GLY A 418 -24.87 -20.77 -0.59
CA GLY A 418 -25.24 -20.55 0.80
C GLY A 418 -24.25 -19.65 1.53
N THR A 419 -24.42 -19.50 2.84
CA THR A 419 -23.63 -18.58 3.67
C THR A 419 -22.68 -19.34 4.58
N PHE A 420 -21.39 -19.17 4.36
CA PHE A 420 -20.31 -19.71 5.18
C PHE A 420 -19.93 -18.68 6.25
N SER A 421 -20.08 -19.07 7.53
CA SER A 421 -19.60 -18.28 8.66
C SER A 421 -18.13 -18.58 8.89
N ILE A 422 -17.28 -17.55 8.85
CA ILE A 422 -15.84 -17.64 8.98
C ILE A 422 -15.45 -17.25 10.40
N SER A 423 -15.05 -18.23 11.22
CA SER A 423 -14.68 -17.97 12.62
C SER A 423 -13.29 -17.37 12.77
N GLU A 424 -12.37 -17.70 11.87
CA GLU A 424 -10.97 -17.24 11.85
C GLU A 424 -10.54 -16.99 10.39
N PRO A 425 -9.61 -16.05 10.14
CA PRO A 425 -9.20 -15.73 8.78
C PRO A 425 -8.74 -16.95 7.99
N ILE A 426 -9.20 -17.06 6.74
CA ILE A 426 -8.75 -18.10 5.80
C ILE A 426 -7.36 -17.70 5.32
N ARG A 427 -6.35 -18.54 5.60
CA ARG A 427 -4.95 -18.28 5.25
C ARG A 427 -4.51 -19.22 4.14
N ILE A 428 -4.17 -18.66 2.99
CA ILE A 428 -3.62 -19.37 1.84
C ILE A 428 -2.11 -19.10 1.82
N TRP A 429 -1.33 -20.10 2.23
CA TRP A 429 0.15 -20.03 2.26
C TRP A 429 0.83 -20.90 1.19
N MET A 430 0.06 -21.69 0.45
CA MET A 430 0.57 -22.64 -0.54
C MET A 430 0.20 -22.20 -1.95
N ASN A 431 0.98 -22.67 -2.91
CA ASN A 431 0.85 -22.31 -4.31
C ASN A 431 -0.23 -23.16 -5.00
N ASN A 432 -0.63 -22.76 -6.21
CA ASN A 432 -1.56 -23.51 -7.08
C ASN A 432 -2.91 -23.81 -6.43
N VAL A 433 -3.50 -22.82 -5.75
CA VAL A 433 -4.79 -22.96 -5.05
C VAL A 433 -5.90 -22.30 -5.85
N THR A 434 -7.00 -23.01 -6.06
CA THR A 434 -8.23 -22.44 -6.60
C THR A 434 -9.36 -22.55 -5.57
N ILE A 435 -10.00 -21.44 -5.21
CA ILE A 435 -11.23 -21.43 -4.42
C ILE A 435 -12.31 -20.73 -5.22
N PHE A 436 -13.43 -21.41 -5.49
CA PHE A 436 -14.53 -20.79 -6.23
C PHE A 436 -15.91 -21.16 -5.68
N GLY A 437 -16.86 -20.24 -5.81
CA GLY A 437 -18.26 -20.43 -5.41
C GLY A 437 -19.21 -20.64 -6.59
N GLN A 438 -20.52 -20.55 -6.33
CA GLN A 438 -21.58 -20.69 -7.34
C GLN A 438 -22.09 -19.34 -7.87
N GLY A 439 -21.32 -18.27 -7.67
CA GLY A 439 -21.59 -16.91 -8.13
C GLY A 439 -21.63 -15.88 -6.99
N MET A 440 -21.40 -14.62 -7.38
CA MET A 440 -21.32 -13.42 -6.52
C MET A 440 -22.51 -13.14 -5.60
N ASP A 441 -23.65 -13.80 -5.79
CA ASP A 441 -24.83 -13.69 -4.91
C ASP A 441 -25.28 -15.04 -4.34
N SER A 442 -24.68 -16.14 -4.82
CA SER A 442 -25.06 -17.50 -4.48
C SER A 442 -24.24 -18.05 -3.31
N THR A 443 -22.95 -17.75 -3.29
CA THR A 443 -22.01 -18.19 -2.24
C THR A 443 -21.56 -16.96 -1.47
N VAL A 444 -21.77 -16.94 -0.16
CA VAL A 444 -21.48 -15.78 0.70
C VAL A 444 -20.55 -16.19 1.82
N LEU A 445 -19.44 -15.47 1.98
CA LEU A 445 -18.52 -15.56 3.12
C LEU A 445 -18.81 -14.40 4.06
N MET A 446 -19.02 -14.70 5.35
CA MET A 446 -19.29 -13.70 6.39
C MET A 446 -18.45 -13.95 7.63
N PRO A 447 -17.98 -12.88 8.31
CA PRO A 447 -17.31 -13.02 9.59
C PRO A 447 -18.23 -13.63 10.65
N GLY A 448 -17.67 -14.48 11.50
CA GLY A 448 -18.31 -15.05 12.67
C GLY A 448 -18.41 -14.05 13.83
N VAL A 449 -18.96 -14.49 14.96
CA VAL A 449 -19.06 -13.67 16.17
C VAL A 449 -17.65 -13.37 16.71
N SER A 450 -17.35 -12.09 16.95
CA SER A 450 -16.06 -11.59 17.46
C SER A 450 -14.87 -11.70 16.48
N PHE A 451 -15.14 -11.87 15.18
CA PHE A 451 -14.10 -11.82 14.15
C PHE A 451 -13.53 -10.40 14.01
N ASP A 452 -12.21 -10.31 13.82
CA ASP A 452 -11.50 -9.06 13.54
C ASP A 452 -10.44 -9.28 12.44
N GLY A 453 -10.35 -8.35 11.48
CA GLY A 453 -9.37 -8.39 10.39
C GLY A 453 -9.95 -8.69 9.00
N HIS A 454 -9.10 -9.17 8.09
CA HIS A 454 -9.53 -9.58 6.73
C HIS A 454 -9.98 -11.04 6.72
N LEU A 455 -11.02 -11.35 5.93
CA LEU A 455 -11.57 -12.71 5.82
C LEU A 455 -10.60 -13.68 5.13
N ILE A 456 -9.83 -13.20 4.14
CA ILE A 456 -8.88 -14.04 3.40
C ILE A 456 -7.52 -13.36 3.35
N PHE A 457 -6.50 -14.09 3.76
CA PHE A 457 -5.09 -13.74 3.59
C PHE A 457 -4.43 -14.66 2.56
N VAL A 458 -3.67 -14.07 1.63
CA VAL A 458 -2.82 -14.81 0.69
C VAL A 458 -1.38 -14.41 0.95
N THR A 459 -0.67 -15.21 1.73
CA THR A 459 0.73 -14.95 2.12
C THR A 459 1.34 -16.13 2.86
N GLN A 460 2.67 -16.26 2.84
CA GLN A 460 3.40 -17.19 3.71
C GLN A 460 3.61 -16.63 5.12
N ALA A 461 3.45 -15.31 5.32
CA ALA A 461 3.68 -14.66 6.60
C ALA A 461 2.65 -15.05 7.66
N GLU A 462 3.10 -15.27 8.89
CA GLU A 462 2.19 -15.49 10.04
C GLU A 462 1.42 -14.21 10.39
N ASP A 463 2.07 -13.05 10.32
CA ASP A 463 1.42 -11.74 10.42
C ASP A 463 1.57 -10.97 9.08
N PRO A 464 0.51 -10.92 8.25
CA PRO A 464 0.52 -10.22 6.98
C PRO A 464 0.73 -8.71 7.13
N TYR A 465 0.19 -8.09 8.18
CA TYR A 465 0.29 -6.64 8.38
C TYR A 465 1.69 -6.26 8.83
N TYR A 466 2.25 -7.00 9.79
CA TYR A 466 3.64 -6.84 10.19
C TYR A 466 4.58 -7.06 9.00
N ARG A 467 4.35 -8.10 8.18
CA ARG A 467 5.21 -8.37 7.02
C ARG A 467 5.18 -7.23 5.99
N ALA A 468 3.99 -6.74 5.66
CA ALA A 468 3.83 -5.58 4.78
C ALA A 468 4.57 -4.34 5.33
N ASN A 469 4.43 -4.07 6.63
CA ASN A 469 5.15 -2.98 7.29
C ASN A 469 6.68 -3.21 7.31
N TRP A 470 7.13 -4.44 7.56
CA TRP A 470 8.54 -4.81 7.58
C TRP A 470 9.19 -4.55 6.21
N ILE A 471 8.52 -4.94 5.12
CA ILE A 471 9.00 -4.67 3.75
C ILE A 471 9.20 -3.17 3.54
N TYR A 472 8.27 -2.36 4.02
CA TYR A 472 8.34 -0.90 3.90
C TYR A 472 9.43 -0.27 4.77
N THR A 473 9.67 -0.77 5.99
CA THR A 473 10.66 -0.21 6.91
C THR A 473 12.08 -0.73 6.67
N HIS A 474 12.23 -1.89 6.01
CA HIS A 474 13.51 -2.54 5.73
C HIS A 474 13.83 -2.54 4.24
N LYS A 475 13.59 -1.42 3.55
CA LYS A 475 13.75 -1.27 2.09
C LYS A 475 15.07 -1.87 1.58
N ASP A 476 16.16 -1.58 2.27
CA ASP A 476 17.55 -2.02 1.96
C ASP A 476 17.76 -3.54 1.98
N LEU A 477 16.86 -4.30 2.60
CA LEU A 477 16.94 -5.75 2.74
C LEU A 477 16.02 -6.52 1.78
N THR A 478 15.25 -5.81 0.93
CA THR A 478 14.23 -6.43 0.08
C THR A 478 14.54 -6.24 -1.40
N PHE A 479 14.22 -7.25 -2.23
CA PHE A 479 14.26 -7.08 -3.69
C PHE A 479 13.16 -6.12 -4.19
N TRP A 480 12.08 -5.93 -3.43
CA TRP A 480 11.00 -5.00 -3.78
C TRP A 480 11.50 -3.56 -3.99
N PHE A 481 12.46 -3.12 -3.17
CA PHE A 481 13.06 -1.79 -3.23
C PHE A 481 14.46 -1.77 -3.85
N ASN A 482 15.23 -2.87 -3.78
CA ASN A 482 16.66 -2.88 -4.11
C ASN A 482 17.09 -3.94 -5.14
N TYR A 483 16.19 -4.40 -6.00
CA TYR A 483 16.59 -5.19 -7.17
C TYR A 483 17.47 -4.37 -8.14
N PRO A 484 18.51 -4.95 -8.77
CA PRO A 484 18.98 -6.34 -8.69
C PRO A 484 20.03 -6.57 -7.58
N GLN A 485 20.30 -5.59 -6.72
CA GLN A 485 21.31 -5.73 -5.66
C GLN A 485 20.89 -6.80 -4.64
N ILE A 486 19.60 -6.81 -4.29
CA ILE A 486 18.94 -7.94 -3.63
C ILE A 486 18.21 -8.74 -4.72
N PRO A 487 18.68 -9.94 -5.08
CA PRO A 487 18.06 -10.76 -6.12
C PRO A 487 16.62 -11.15 -5.78
N LEU A 488 15.81 -11.41 -6.80
CA LEU A 488 14.46 -11.95 -6.61
C LEU A 488 14.54 -13.29 -5.86
N ASP A 489 13.78 -13.39 -4.77
CA ASP A 489 13.55 -14.65 -4.05
C ASP A 489 12.08 -15.05 -4.24
N THR A 490 11.83 -16.04 -5.09
CA THR A 490 10.47 -16.55 -5.31
C THR A 490 9.99 -17.46 -4.20
N THR A 491 10.88 -17.94 -3.31
CA THR A 491 10.52 -18.91 -2.27
C THR A 491 9.68 -18.32 -1.16
N ILE A 492 9.70 -17.00 -0.98
CA ILE A 492 8.86 -16.27 -0.03
C ILE A 492 7.48 -15.92 -0.58
N LEU A 493 7.25 -16.12 -1.89
CA LEU A 493 6.02 -15.74 -2.56
C LEU A 493 4.97 -16.85 -2.46
N VAL A 494 3.69 -16.46 -2.35
CA VAL A 494 2.57 -17.36 -2.65
C VAL A 494 2.14 -17.11 -4.09
N HIS A 495 2.10 -18.17 -4.91
CA HIS A 495 1.84 -18.02 -6.34
C HIS A 495 0.79 -18.97 -6.94
N ASP A 496 0.25 -18.59 -8.09
CA ASP A 496 -0.79 -19.32 -8.84
C ASP A 496 -2.07 -19.54 -8.00
N VAL A 497 -2.63 -18.46 -7.43
CA VAL A 497 -3.86 -18.52 -6.62
C VAL A 497 -5.02 -17.89 -7.38
N THR A 498 -6.14 -18.59 -7.48
CA THR A 498 -7.38 -18.07 -8.08
C THR A 498 -8.52 -18.11 -7.08
N LEU A 499 -9.14 -16.95 -6.86
CA LEU A 499 -10.33 -16.77 -6.04
C LEU A 499 -11.46 -16.24 -6.93
N SER A 500 -12.61 -16.93 -6.96
CA SER A 500 -13.69 -16.50 -7.86
C SER A 500 -15.11 -16.87 -7.44
N ASP A 501 -16.10 -16.17 -8.00
CA ASP A 501 -17.51 -16.58 -7.96
C ASP A 501 -18.15 -16.65 -6.56
N PHE A 502 -17.83 -15.70 -5.68
CA PHE A 502 -18.47 -15.58 -4.36
C PHE A 502 -18.56 -14.14 -3.86
N LYS A 503 -19.32 -13.96 -2.78
CA LYS A 503 -19.46 -12.71 -2.03
C LYS A 503 -18.66 -12.75 -0.73
N ILE A 504 -18.09 -11.62 -0.36
CA ILE A 504 -17.59 -11.33 1.00
C ILE A 504 -18.44 -10.19 1.56
N ASP A 505 -19.13 -10.41 2.68
CA ASP A 505 -19.78 -9.34 3.46
C ASP A 505 -18.95 -9.07 4.71
N GLY A 506 -18.26 -7.93 4.75
CA GLY A 506 -17.36 -7.56 5.84
C GLY A 506 -18.05 -6.92 7.04
N ASP A 507 -19.37 -6.99 7.15
CA ASP A 507 -20.20 -6.53 8.29
C ASP A 507 -20.11 -5.05 8.72
N GLY A 508 -19.24 -4.26 8.09
CA GLY A 508 -18.94 -2.87 8.44
C GLY A 508 -17.64 -2.68 9.24
N SER A 509 -17.05 -3.76 9.77
CA SER A 509 -15.83 -3.74 10.58
C SER A 509 -14.67 -4.55 10.01
N ASN A 510 -14.94 -5.48 9.11
CA ASN A 510 -13.97 -6.48 8.66
C ASN A 510 -13.54 -6.28 7.20
N GLY A 511 -12.33 -6.74 6.87
CA GLY A 511 -11.74 -6.64 5.53
C GLY A 511 -12.08 -7.84 4.64
N GLY A 512 -11.89 -7.68 3.33
CA GLY A 512 -12.05 -8.75 2.35
C GLY A 512 -10.79 -9.59 2.17
N ILE A 513 -10.09 -9.37 1.06
CA ILE A 513 -8.91 -10.15 0.64
C ILE A 513 -7.65 -9.30 0.76
N TYR A 514 -6.64 -9.82 1.46
CA TYR A 514 -5.37 -9.15 1.69
C TYR A 514 -4.20 -10.06 1.30
N GLY A 515 -3.55 -9.73 0.17
CA GLY A 515 -2.36 -10.42 -0.32
C GLY A 515 -1.08 -9.70 0.07
N VAL A 516 -0.05 -10.45 0.46
CA VAL A 516 1.30 -9.94 0.78
C VAL A 516 2.33 -10.89 0.22
N GLU A 517 3.26 -10.35 -0.59
CA GLU A 517 4.29 -11.15 -1.28
C GLU A 517 3.65 -12.24 -2.14
N VAL A 518 2.84 -11.79 -3.10
CA VAL A 518 2.05 -12.67 -3.98
C VAL A 518 2.49 -12.56 -5.44
N TRP A 519 2.32 -13.62 -6.20
CA TRP A 519 2.63 -13.67 -7.64
C TRP A 519 1.55 -14.46 -8.39
N ASP A 520 1.02 -13.95 -9.49
CA ASP A 520 -0.03 -14.64 -10.28
C ASP A 520 -1.29 -14.96 -9.44
N VAL A 521 -1.71 -13.99 -8.62
CA VAL A 521 -2.95 -14.09 -7.84
C VAL A 521 -4.08 -13.37 -8.56
N VAL A 522 -5.17 -14.10 -8.80
CA VAL A 522 -6.34 -13.64 -9.54
C VAL A 522 -7.56 -13.64 -8.62
N CYS A 523 -8.21 -12.48 -8.51
CA CYS A 523 -9.54 -12.32 -7.94
C CYS A 523 -10.52 -11.98 -9.07
N GLU A 524 -11.46 -12.89 -9.37
CA GLU A 524 -12.35 -12.75 -10.52
C GLU A 524 -13.82 -12.97 -10.12
N ARG A 525 -14.74 -12.08 -10.55
CA ARG A 525 -16.17 -12.19 -10.21
C ARG A 525 -16.39 -12.35 -8.70
N ILE A 526 -15.79 -11.47 -7.91
CA ILE A 526 -15.99 -11.38 -6.46
C ILE A 526 -16.82 -10.15 -6.13
N ARG A 527 -17.83 -10.31 -5.27
CA ARG A 527 -18.60 -9.20 -4.71
C ARG A 527 -18.15 -8.93 -3.28
N THR A 528 -17.76 -7.71 -2.97
CA THR A 528 -17.48 -7.27 -1.60
C THR A 528 -18.53 -6.27 -1.15
N GLU A 529 -18.95 -6.37 0.11
CA GLU A 529 -19.88 -5.41 0.71
C GLU A 529 -19.47 -5.04 2.13
N LYS A 530 -19.54 -3.74 2.45
CA LYS A 530 -19.30 -3.20 3.81
C LYS A 530 -17.95 -3.62 4.41
N THR A 531 -16.92 -3.76 3.59
CA THR A 531 -15.57 -4.13 4.05
C THR A 531 -14.74 -2.89 4.39
N THR A 532 -13.75 -3.04 5.28
CA THR A 532 -12.75 -2.00 5.55
C THR A 532 -11.72 -1.85 4.42
N GLY A 533 -11.53 -2.89 3.62
CA GLY A 533 -10.79 -2.93 2.36
C GLY A 533 -11.18 -4.18 1.59
N ALA A 534 -11.65 -4.04 0.36
CA ALA A 534 -12.24 -5.16 -0.37
C ALA A 534 -11.19 -6.14 -0.91
N ILE A 535 -10.28 -5.69 -1.77
CA ILE A 535 -9.19 -6.53 -2.31
C ILE A 535 -7.90 -5.70 -2.39
N SER A 536 -6.80 -6.22 -1.85
CA SER A 536 -5.52 -5.55 -1.92
C SER A 536 -4.33 -6.50 -2.10
N TYR A 537 -3.31 -6.02 -2.80
CA TYR A 537 -2.01 -6.69 -2.97
C TYR A 537 -0.88 -5.78 -2.47
N ASN A 538 -0.10 -6.27 -1.50
CA ASN A 538 0.81 -5.46 -0.69
C ASN A 538 2.13 -6.20 -0.35
N PRO A 539 3.08 -6.38 -1.29
CA PRO A 539 2.97 -6.19 -2.74
C PRO A 539 2.61 -7.48 -3.50
N GLY A 540 2.28 -7.33 -4.78
CA GLY A 540 2.07 -8.43 -5.72
C GLY A 540 2.85 -8.29 -7.04
N ILE A 541 3.02 -9.40 -7.76
CA ILE A 541 3.58 -9.47 -9.12
C ILE A 541 2.54 -10.11 -10.04
N ASN A 542 2.22 -9.49 -11.18
CA ASN A 542 1.29 -10.05 -12.18
C ASN A 542 -0.06 -10.49 -11.57
N CYS A 543 -0.58 -9.72 -10.61
CA CYS A 543 -1.84 -9.99 -9.94
C CYS A 543 -3.00 -9.25 -10.61
N LEU A 544 -4.18 -9.87 -10.65
CA LEU A 544 -5.34 -9.38 -11.38
C LEU A 544 -6.59 -9.33 -10.49
N ILE A 545 -7.22 -8.15 -10.46
CA ILE A 545 -8.58 -7.97 -9.96
C ILE A 545 -9.47 -7.72 -11.19
N ASP A 546 -10.33 -8.68 -11.55
CA ASP A 546 -11.16 -8.60 -12.75
C ASP A 546 -12.64 -8.87 -12.48
N SER A 547 -13.51 -8.12 -13.17
CA SER A 547 -14.96 -8.36 -13.15
C SER A 547 -15.57 -8.38 -11.73
N CYS A 548 -14.95 -7.68 -10.78
CA CYS A 548 -15.34 -7.65 -9.37
C CYS A 548 -16.30 -6.48 -9.06
N ILE A 549 -17.10 -6.62 -8.00
CA ILE A 549 -18.08 -5.62 -7.56
C ILE A 549 -17.81 -5.23 -6.10
N SER A 550 -17.55 -3.95 -5.84
CA SER A 550 -17.37 -3.38 -4.50
C SER A 550 -18.53 -2.45 -4.14
N LEU A 551 -19.26 -2.73 -3.06
CA LEU A 551 -20.44 -1.94 -2.64
C LEU A 551 -20.36 -1.51 -1.18
N ASN A 552 -20.39 -0.20 -0.95
CA ASN A 552 -20.32 0.39 0.40
C ASN A 552 -19.07 -0.04 1.18
N ASP A 553 -18.00 -0.44 0.48
CA ASP A 553 -16.71 -0.69 1.09
C ASP A 553 -16.06 0.65 1.45
N ARG A 554 -15.21 0.66 2.49
CA ARG A 554 -14.41 1.84 2.80
C ARG A 554 -13.42 2.10 1.66
N ILE A 555 -12.77 1.03 1.18
CA ILE A 555 -11.79 1.02 0.10
C ILE A 555 -12.12 -0.18 -0.81
N ALA A 556 -12.08 0.01 -2.13
CA ALA A 556 -12.33 -1.06 -3.08
C ALA A 556 -11.04 -1.86 -3.39
N TYR A 557 -10.14 -1.29 -4.18
CA TYR A 557 -9.05 -2.05 -4.79
C TYR A 557 -7.70 -1.34 -4.69
N TRP A 558 -6.72 -2.00 -4.09
CA TRP A 558 -5.40 -1.42 -3.81
C TRP A 558 -4.24 -2.27 -4.33
N LEU A 559 -3.33 -1.61 -5.04
CA LEU A 559 -2.03 -2.17 -5.45
C LEU A 559 -0.93 -1.36 -4.78
N THR A 560 -0.35 -1.85 -3.69
CA THR A 560 0.58 -1.05 -2.87
C THR A 560 1.96 -1.69 -2.73
N LEU A 561 2.83 -1.04 -1.96
CA LEU A 561 4.18 -1.49 -1.59
C LEU A 561 5.06 -1.90 -2.77
N LEU A 562 4.99 -1.16 -3.88
CA LEU A 562 5.77 -1.48 -5.08
C LEU A 562 5.28 -2.75 -5.81
N SER A 563 3.96 -2.93 -5.94
CA SER A 563 3.41 -4.00 -6.79
C SER A 563 3.87 -3.86 -8.25
N ARG A 564 4.12 -5.00 -8.93
CA ARG A 564 4.68 -5.06 -10.28
C ARG A 564 3.70 -5.64 -11.28
N SER A 565 3.46 -4.90 -12.37
CA SER A 565 2.60 -5.34 -13.47
C SER A 565 1.28 -5.92 -12.96
N CYS A 566 0.58 -5.19 -12.09
CA CYS A 566 -0.69 -5.63 -11.50
C CYS A 566 -1.85 -4.83 -12.07
N TYR A 567 -3.05 -5.41 -12.06
CA TYR A 567 -4.15 -4.93 -12.87
C TYR A 567 -5.48 -4.87 -12.12
N ILE A 568 -6.29 -3.86 -12.44
CA ILE A 568 -7.67 -3.71 -11.98
C ILE A 568 -8.56 -3.45 -13.19
N LYS A 569 -9.35 -4.44 -13.59
CA LYS A 569 -10.07 -4.45 -14.87
C LYS A 569 -11.54 -4.77 -14.72
N ASN A 570 -12.38 -4.17 -15.54
CA ASN A 570 -13.80 -4.52 -15.68
C ASN A 570 -14.61 -4.50 -14.37
N CYS A 571 -14.17 -3.73 -13.36
CA CYS A 571 -14.79 -3.76 -12.04
C CYS A 571 -15.86 -2.68 -11.88
N THR A 572 -16.81 -2.93 -11.00
CA THR A 572 -17.79 -1.93 -10.55
C THR A 572 -17.53 -1.55 -9.10
N VAL A 573 -17.47 -0.26 -8.80
CA VAL A 573 -17.35 0.28 -7.45
C VAL A 573 -18.51 1.25 -7.19
N LYS A 574 -19.18 1.09 -6.06
CA LYS A 574 -20.27 1.98 -5.66
C LYS A 574 -20.21 2.35 -4.19
N ASN A 575 -20.34 3.64 -3.89
CA ASN A 575 -20.40 4.18 -2.54
C ASN A 575 -19.16 3.88 -1.69
N ALA A 576 -17.98 3.98 -2.29
CA ALA A 576 -16.71 3.89 -1.56
C ALA A 576 -16.49 5.15 -0.71
N HIS A 577 -16.42 4.99 0.61
CA HIS A 577 -16.60 6.10 1.55
C HIS A 577 -15.40 6.36 2.48
N GLY A 578 -14.27 5.68 2.27
CA GLY A 578 -13.04 5.91 3.01
C GLY A 578 -12.41 7.28 2.75
N TRP A 579 -11.52 7.70 3.65
CA TRP A 579 -10.68 8.89 3.42
C TRP A 579 -9.64 8.65 2.32
N ILE A 580 -9.34 7.40 2.01
CA ILE A 580 -8.40 7.00 0.96
C ILE A 580 -9.21 6.66 -0.30
N PRO A 581 -8.66 6.87 -1.51
CA PRO A 581 -9.37 6.65 -2.76
C PRO A 581 -9.85 5.21 -2.96
N ALA A 582 -10.97 5.08 -3.67
CA ALA A 582 -11.63 3.81 -3.90
C ALA A 582 -10.71 2.81 -4.61
N VAL A 583 -10.03 3.28 -5.66
CA VAL A 583 -8.97 2.57 -6.36
C VAL A 583 -7.65 3.32 -6.18
N HIS A 584 -6.61 2.61 -5.76
CA HIS A 584 -5.32 3.23 -5.44
C HIS A 584 -4.14 2.37 -5.88
N THR A 585 -3.11 3.05 -6.40
CA THR A 585 -1.79 2.47 -6.55
C THR A 585 -0.80 3.23 -5.70
N ASN A 586 0.14 2.52 -5.07
CA ASN A 586 1.25 3.10 -4.34
C ASN A 586 2.54 2.36 -4.69
N GLY A 587 3.36 2.97 -5.55
CA GLY A 587 4.62 2.37 -5.98
C GLY A 587 4.53 1.47 -7.20
N SER A 588 3.36 1.37 -7.86
CA SER A 588 3.18 0.44 -8.98
C SER A 588 4.10 0.78 -10.16
N LYS A 589 4.61 -0.23 -10.87
CA LYS A 589 5.32 -0.09 -12.15
C LYS A 589 5.43 -1.44 -12.87
N ASP A 590 5.98 -1.42 -14.07
CA ASP A 590 6.36 -2.60 -14.85
C ASP A 590 7.32 -3.51 -14.05
N SER A 591 7.24 -4.82 -14.30
CA SER A 591 8.13 -5.79 -13.66
C SER A 591 9.54 -5.64 -14.21
N GLU A 592 10.48 -5.26 -13.34
CA GLU A 592 11.91 -5.19 -13.66
C GLU A 592 12.66 -6.53 -13.46
N TYR A 593 11.98 -7.59 -13.01
CA TYR A 593 12.62 -8.84 -12.63
C TYR A 593 12.95 -9.71 -13.85
N GLU A 594 14.24 -9.78 -14.21
CA GLU A 594 14.75 -10.53 -15.39
C GLU A 594 14.50 -12.04 -15.30
N GLU A 595 14.31 -12.56 -14.09
CA GLU A 595 14.02 -13.97 -13.82
C GLU A 595 12.56 -14.37 -14.16
N LEU A 596 11.68 -13.38 -14.31
CA LEU A 596 10.26 -13.60 -14.60
C LEU A 596 9.95 -13.34 -16.09
N PRO A 597 8.82 -13.86 -16.61
CA PRO A 597 8.32 -13.46 -17.91
C PRO A 597 8.14 -11.95 -18.02
N ASP A 598 8.21 -11.45 -19.26
CA ASP A 598 7.84 -10.07 -19.56
C ASP A 598 6.32 -9.91 -19.43
N TYR A 599 5.90 -8.94 -18.62
CA TYR A 599 4.49 -8.67 -18.32
C TYR A 599 4.10 -7.32 -18.91
N PRO A 600 2.83 -7.16 -19.34
CA PRO A 600 2.37 -5.86 -19.81
C PRO A 600 2.37 -4.84 -18.66
N PRO A 601 2.48 -3.54 -18.98
CA PRO A 601 2.47 -2.47 -17.98
C PRO A 601 1.25 -2.53 -17.05
N PRO A 602 1.37 -2.07 -15.79
CA PRO A 602 0.24 -2.09 -14.87
C PRO A 602 -0.92 -1.27 -15.44
N GLU A 603 -2.14 -1.69 -15.11
CA GLU A 603 -3.33 -1.19 -15.81
C GLU A 603 -4.53 -1.04 -14.87
N ILE A 604 -5.23 0.08 -14.99
CA ILE A 604 -6.56 0.29 -14.40
C ILE A 604 -7.52 0.62 -15.54
N SER A 605 -8.35 -0.34 -15.95
CA SER A 605 -9.18 -0.15 -17.13
C SER A 605 -10.60 -0.68 -17.05
N ASN A 606 -11.48 -0.08 -17.86
CA ASN A 606 -12.86 -0.53 -18.03
C ASN A 606 -13.66 -0.59 -16.72
N ASN A 607 -13.31 0.25 -15.72
CA ASN A 607 -14.00 0.26 -14.43
C ASN A 607 -15.12 1.29 -14.39
N ILE A 608 -16.21 0.97 -13.68
CA ILE A 608 -17.32 1.88 -13.38
C ILE A 608 -17.26 2.23 -11.90
N ILE A 609 -16.95 3.48 -11.57
CA ILE A 609 -16.80 3.97 -10.20
C ILE A 609 -17.84 5.05 -9.93
N THR A 610 -18.72 4.80 -8.96
CA THR A 610 -19.86 5.66 -8.66
C THR A 610 -19.97 6.03 -7.19
N ASP A 611 -20.43 7.24 -6.91
CA ASP A 611 -20.76 7.74 -5.57
C ASP A 611 -19.61 7.64 -4.54
N CYS A 612 -18.37 7.96 -4.90
CA CYS A 612 -17.21 7.79 -4.02
C CYS A 612 -16.70 9.10 -3.38
N VAL A 613 -15.75 9.00 -2.46
CA VAL A 613 -15.02 10.17 -1.96
C VAL A 613 -13.98 10.64 -2.98
N ASP A 614 -13.00 9.79 -3.28
CA ASP A 614 -12.08 9.91 -4.41
C ASP A 614 -12.13 8.62 -5.23
N ALA A 615 -12.11 8.70 -6.57
CA ALA A 615 -12.28 7.53 -7.40
C ALA A 615 -10.96 6.78 -7.65
N ILE A 616 -10.02 7.36 -8.40
CA ILE A 616 -8.73 6.73 -8.73
C ILE A 616 -7.59 7.63 -8.28
N HIS A 617 -6.61 7.05 -7.58
CA HIS A 617 -5.38 7.74 -7.23
C HIS A 617 -4.15 6.92 -7.57
N VAL A 618 -3.43 7.41 -8.58
CA VAL A 618 -2.12 6.94 -9.01
C VAL A 618 -1.06 7.67 -8.17
N TYR A 619 -0.42 6.94 -7.25
CA TYR A 619 0.55 7.51 -6.31
C TYR A 619 1.89 6.79 -6.37
N SER A 620 2.99 7.54 -6.40
CA SER A 620 4.35 6.96 -6.43
C SER A 620 4.56 5.95 -7.57
N THR A 621 3.81 6.07 -8.67
CA THR A 621 3.64 5.02 -9.69
C THR A 621 4.33 5.43 -10.99
N ASN A 622 4.86 4.46 -11.75
CA ASN A 622 5.47 4.71 -13.05
C ASN A 622 4.86 3.84 -14.14
N ASP A 623 4.78 4.38 -15.36
CA ASP A 623 4.44 3.66 -16.60
C ASP A 623 3.05 2.97 -16.60
N ILE A 624 2.15 3.37 -15.69
CA ILE A 624 0.80 2.79 -15.59
C ILE A 624 -0.13 3.33 -16.69
N LEU A 625 -1.01 2.44 -17.17
CA LEU A 625 -2.10 2.77 -18.08
C LEU A 625 -3.41 2.89 -17.30
N VAL A 626 -4.09 4.05 -17.36
CA VAL A 626 -5.40 4.27 -16.74
C VAL A 626 -6.39 4.69 -17.81
N HIS A 627 -7.26 3.78 -18.23
CA HIS A 627 -8.11 4.03 -19.41
C HIS A 627 -9.47 3.39 -19.46
N ASP A 628 -10.36 3.96 -20.27
CA ASP A 628 -11.71 3.48 -20.49
C ASP A 628 -12.53 3.35 -19.17
N ASN A 629 -12.19 4.15 -18.15
CA ASN A 629 -12.93 4.16 -16.89
C ASN A 629 -14.07 5.18 -16.94
N ILE A 630 -15.21 4.83 -16.32
CA ILE A 630 -16.35 5.73 -16.11
C ILE A 630 -16.43 6.07 -14.63
N ILE A 631 -16.21 7.35 -14.31
CA ILE A 631 -16.26 7.89 -12.96
C ILE A 631 -17.42 8.88 -12.87
N ASP A 632 -18.39 8.62 -12.00
CA ASP A 632 -19.62 9.40 -11.90
C ASP A 632 -20.00 9.64 -10.43
N GLY A 633 -20.00 10.89 -9.99
CA GLY A 633 -20.36 11.24 -8.62
C GLY A 633 -19.24 10.98 -7.61
N PHE A 634 -18.28 11.89 -7.51
CA PHE A 634 -17.18 11.82 -6.53
C PHE A 634 -17.12 13.09 -5.69
N LEU A 635 -16.63 12.98 -4.45
CA LEU A 635 -16.58 14.12 -3.53
C LEU A 635 -15.42 15.07 -3.81
N ARG A 636 -14.16 14.61 -3.94
CA ARG A 636 -12.99 15.51 -4.08
C ARG A 636 -12.26 15.38 -5.41
N CYS A 637 -11.90 14.16 -5.83
CA CYS A 637 -11.18 13.97 -7.09
C CYS A 637 -11.73 12.78 -7.87
N GLY A 638 -11.89 12.94 -9.19
CA GLY A 638 -12.14 11.82 -10.10
C GLY A 638 -10.87 11.01 -10.26
N ILE A 639 -9.88 11.56 -10.97
CA ILE A 639 -8.55 10.93 -11.14
C ILE A 639 -7.49 11.84 -10.53
N LYS A 640 -6.64 11.29 -9.69
CA LYS A 640 -5.47 11.98 -9.13
C LYS A 640 -4.20 11.25 -9.53
N VAL A 641 -3.24 11.96 -10.09
CA VAL A 641 -1.90 11.45 -10.42
C VAL A 641 -0.89 12.24 -9.61
N SER A 642 -0.08 11.54 -8.81
CA SER A 642 0.89 12.23 -7.97
C SER A 642 2.15 11.48 -7.60
N ILE A 643 3.26 12.19 -7.47
CA ILE A 643 4.59 11.60 -7.22
C ILE A 643 4.88 10.50 -8.25
N SER A 644 4.45 10.68 -9.49
CA SER A 644 4.38 9.61 -10.50
C SER A 644 5.13 10.00 -11.77
N GLY A 645 5.50 9.01 -12.59
CA GLY A 645 6.28 9.21 -13.81
C GLY A 645 5.67 8.49 -15.01
N ASN A 646 5.68 9.11 -16.18
CA ASN A 646 5.36 8.45 -17.46
C ASN A 646 4.01 7.70 -17.51
N CYS A 647 3.02 8.14 -16.74
CA CYS A 647 1.71 7.48 -16.69
C CYS A 647 0.84 7.96 -17.86
N GLU A 648 0.06 7.05 -18.46
CA GLU A 648 -0.93 7.39 -19.49
C GLU A 648 -2.35 7.33 -18.93
N ILE A 649 -3.06 8.45 -18.98
CA ILE A 649 -4.45 8.58 -18.52
C ILE A 649 -5.29 8.92 -19.74
N TYR A 650 -6.04 7.94 -20.26
CA TYR A 650 -6.72 8.13 -21.54
C TYR A 650 -8.11 7.51 -21.67
N ASN A 651 -8.95 8.05 -22.55
CA ASN A 651 -10.31 7.56 -22.79
C ASN A 651 -11.19 7.47 -21.52
N ASN A 652 -10.88 8.20 -20.45
CA ASN A 652 -11.69 8.16 -19.24
C ASN A 652 -12.84 9.17 -19.33
N VAL A 653 -13.99 8.80 -18.79
CA VAL A 653 -15.14 9.70 -18.59
C VAL A 653 -15.21 10.06 -17.11
N VAL A 654 -14.98 11.33 -16.78
CA VAL A 654 -14.97 11.83 -15.39
C VAL A 654 -16.03 12.91 -15.22
N LYS A 655 -17.12 12.58 -14.52
CA LYS A 655 -18.29 13.44 -14.50
C LYS A 655 -18.98 13.59 -13.16
N ASN A 656 -19.81 14.64 -13.09
CA ASN A 656 -20.78 14.87 -12.03
C ASN A 656 -20.17 14.90 -10.62
N GLY A 657 -19.00 15.53 -10.45
CA GLY A 657 -18.46 15.82 -9.11
C GLY A 657 -19.53 16.39 -8.17
N ARG A 658 -19.59 15.90 -6.94
CA ARG A 658 -20.67 16.17 -5.98
C ARG A 658 -20.62 17.60 -5.45
N SER A 659 -21.77 18.25 -5.32
CA SER A 659 -21.89 19.64 -4.82
C SER A 659 -21.67 19.81 -3.32
N ASP A 660 -21.35 18.75 -2.60
CA ASP A 660 -21.19 18.82 -1.14
C ASP A 660 -19.92 19.60 -0.75
N ILE A 661 -18.99 19.79 -1.68
CA ILE A 661 -17.85 20.71 -1.58
C ILE A 661 -17.64 21.45 -2.90
N ASP A 662 -17.16 22.69 -2.85
CA ASP A 662 -16.88 23.53 -4.03
C ASP A 662 -15.56 23.15 -4.75
N ASP A 663 -15.03 21.94 -4.56
CA ASP A 663 -13.68 21.58 -5.01
C ASP A 663 -13.56 20.15 -5.56
N SER A 664 -14.65 19.59 -6.08
CA SER A 664 -14.64 18.28 -6.75
C SER A 664 -13.98 18.37 -8.14
N HIS A 665 -12.67 18.20 -8.22
CA HIS A 665 -11.90 18.29 -9.46
C HIS A 665 -12.01 17.03 -10.31
N GLY A 666 -12.11 17.19 -11.63
CA GLY A 666 -12.10 16.06 -12.56
C GLY A 666 -10.78 15.30 -12.49
N ILE A 667 -9.71 15.91 -12.99
CA ILE A 667 -8.35 15.36 -12.98
C ILE A 667 -7.43 16.27 -12.16
N ARG A 668 -6.59 15.67 -11.30
CA ARG A 668 -5.51 16.38 -10.59
C ARG A 668 -4.14 15.83 -10.94
N TYR A 669 -3.21 16.74 -11.17
CA TYR A 669 -1.81 16.45 -11.46
C TYR A 669 -0.90 17.12 -10.43
N HIS A 670 -0.05 16.34 -9.76
CA HIS A 670 0.65 16.81 -8.56
C HIS A 670 1.98 16.11 -8.33
N GLU A 671 3.10 16.83 -8.40
CA GLU A 671 4.44 16.28 -8.14
C GLU A 671 4.79 15.10 -9.07
N ALA A 672 4.25 15.10 -10.28
CA ALA A 672 4.45 14.05 -11.26
C ALA A 672 5.05 14.62 -12.55
N ASN A 673 5.70 13.77 -13.35
CA ASN A 673 6.40 14.18 -14.57
C ASN A 673 6.15 13.19 -15.72
N GLY A 674 6.23 13.69 -16.95
CA GLY A 674 6.14 12.88 -18.18
C GLY A 674 4.79 12.19 -18.41
N CYS A 675 3.75 12.56 -17.66
CA CYS A 675 2.44 11.91 -17.80
C CYS A 675 1.65 12.49 -18.97
N ILE A 676 0.88 11.64 -19.65
CA ILE A 676 0.07 11.98 -20.83
C ILE A 676 -1.40 11.83 -20.46
N PHE A 677 -2.17 12.89 -20.67
CA PHE A 677 -3.62 12.93 -20.52
C PHE A 677 -4.24 13.08 -21.89
N ARG A 678 -4.83 12.02 -22.44
CA ARG A 678 -5.38 12.06 -23.81
C ARG A 678 -6.79 11.50 -23.95
N ASN A 679 -7.60 12.12 -24.80
CA ASN A 679 -8.92 11.59 -25.16
C ASN A 679 -9.89 11.42 -23.96
N ASN A 680 -9.65 12.13 -22.86
CA ASN A 680 -10.55 12.08 -21.70
C ASN A 680 -11.72 13.06 -21.88
N ILE A 681 -12.88 12.68 -21.36
CA ILE A 681 -14.09 13.50 -21.33
C ILE A 681 -14.37 13.87 -19.86
N VAL A 682 -14.15 15.12 -19.50
CA VAL A 682 -14.21 15.61 -18.12
C VAL A 682 -15.25 16.73 -18.01
N TYR A 683 -16.41 16.42 -17.42
CA TYR A 683 -17.54 17.36 -17.48
C TYR A 683 -18.45 17.42 -16.25
N ASN A 684 -19.13 18.54 -16.09
CA ASN A 684 -20.11 18.78 -15.01
C ASN A 684 -19.54 18.54 -13.60
N ASN A 685 -18.25 18.81 -13.39
CA ASN A 685 -17.62 18.72 -12.08
C ASN A 685 -17.70 20.05 -11.34
N LYS A 686 -17.60 20.04 -10.00
CA LYS A 686 -17.75 21.27 -9.18
C LYS A 686 -16.44 22.05 -9.02
N GLY A 687 -15.31 21.39 -9.20
CA GLY A 687 -13.99 22.01 -9.31
C GLY A 687 -13.62 22.31 -10.76
N TYR A 688 -12.31 22.44 -11.00
CA TYR A 688 -11.73 22.48 -12.35
C TYR A 688 -11.81 21.14 -13.07
N GLY A 689 -11.82 21.18 -14.40
CA GLY A 689 -11.66 19.99 -15.24
C GLY A 689 -10.29 19.33 -15.03
N PHE A 690 -9.23 20.12 -15.08
CA PHE A 690 -7.86 19.71 -14.78
C PHE A 690 -7.22 20.71 -13.81
N HIS A 691 -6.66 20.21 -12.70
CA HIS A 691 -6.07 21.05 -11.65
C HIS A 691 -4.66 20.58 -11.29
N MET A 692 -3.68 21.47 -11.45
CA MET A 692 -2.35 21.27 -10.89
C MET A 692 -2.30 21.67 -9.43
N ALA A 693 -1.71 20.85 -8.56
CA ALA A 693 -1.78 21.06 -7.11
C ALA A 693 -0.41 21.02 -6.40
N ASP A 694 0.69 21.30 -7.11
CA ASP A 694 2.08 21.14 -6.65
C ASP A 694 2.43 21.87 -5.34
N ARG A 695 3.06 21.16 -4.39
CA ARG A 695 3.62 21.78 -3.18
C ARG A 695 4.95 22.48 -3.42
N PHE A 696 5.75 21.99 -4.37
CA PHE A 696 7.10 22.50 -4.66
C PHE A 696 7.11 23.47 -5.83
N GLU A 697 8.04 24.43 -5.80
CA GLU A 697 8.28 25.42 -6.85
C GLU A 697 9.18 24.86 -7.95
N GLU A 698 8.67 23.85 -8.66
CA GLU A 698 9.36 23.17 -9.74
C GLU A 698 8.41 22.96 -10.92
N ALA A 699 8.89 23.19 -12.15
CA ALA A 699 8.14 22.93 -13.37
C ALA A 699 7.98 21.42 -13.60
N ARG A 700 6.74 21.01 -13.85
CA ARG A 700 6.34 19.65 -14.17
C ARG A 700 6.30 19.48 -15.68
N THR A 701 6.56 18.25 -16.13
CA THR A 701 6.48 17.88 -17.55
C THR A 701 5.24 17.04 -17.84
N GLY A 702 4.73 17.07 -19.07
CA GLY A 702 3.63 16.20 -19.49
C GLY A 702 2.87 16.71 -20.71
N GLU A 703 1.77 16.06 -21.05
CA GLU A 703 0.95 16.40 -22.22
C GLU A 703 -0.55 16.31 -21.90
N ILE A 704 -1.33 17.28 -22.36
CA ILE A 704 -2.79 17.34 -22.28
C ILE A 704 -3.31 17.47 -23.71
N ILE A 705 -3.74 16.35 -24.30
CA ILE A 705 -3.99 16.24 -25.74
C ILE A 705 -5.38 15.70 -26.03
N ASN A 706 -6.10 16.30 -26.99
CA ASN A 706 -7.37 15.73 -27.47
C ASN A 706 -8.41 15.46 -26.35
N ASN A 707 -8.44 16.25 -25.28
CA ASN A 707 -9.44 16.07 -24.22
C ASN A 707 -10.65 16.99 -24.43
N VAL A 708 -11.75 16.67 -23.75
CA VAL A 708 -12.93 17.55 -23.61
C VAL A 708 -13.07 17.97 -22.15
N PHE A 709 -13.05 19.27 -21.87
CA PHE A 709 -13.33 19.85 -20.56
C PHE A 709 -14.58 20.73 -20.65
N TYR A 710 -15.73 20.23 -20.17
CA TYR A 710 -17.04 20.84 -20.43
C TYR A 710 -17.85 21.10 -19.16
N LYS A 711 -18.41 22.30 -19.00
CA LYS A 711 -19.32 22.62 -17.86
C LYS A 711 -18.80 22.30 -16.47
N ASN A 712 -17.48 22.35 -16.28
CA ASN A 712 -16.94 22.32 -14.93
C ASN A 712 -17.25 23.65 -14.25
N SER A 713 -17.61 23.66 -12.96
CA SER A 713 -18.13 24.86 -12.29
C SER A 713 -17.04 25.91 -12.01
N LYS A 714 -15.76 25.51 -12.06
CA LYS A 714 -14.61 26.42 -12.13
C LYS A 714 -14.08 26.48 -13.57
N GLY A 715 -12.78 26.61 -13.78
CA GLY A 715 -12.18 26.63 -15.11
C GLY A 715 -12.00 25.26 -15.75
N GLY A 716 -11.56 25.26 -17.01
CA GLY A 716 -11.15 24.05 -17.74
C GLY A 716 -9.83 23.50 -17.21
N LEU A 717 -8.73 24.19 -17.51
CA LEU A 717 -7.37 23.88 -17.04
C LEU A 717 -6.89 24.95 -16.05
N TYR A 718 -6.30 24.52 -14.93
CA TYR A 718 -5.77 25.43 -13.92
C TYR A 718 -4.37 25.02 -13.43
N ASN A 719 -3.41 25.90 -13.68
CA ASN A 719 -2.10 25.95 -13.05
C ASN A 719 -2.07 27.12 -12.04
N PRO A 720 -2.01 26.85 -10.72
CA PRO A 720 -1.96 27.91 -9.70
C PRO A 720 -0.58 28.54 -9.52
N LYS A 721 0.47 28.04 -10.17
CA LYS A 721 1.84 28.53 -9.99
C LYS A 721 2.08 29.83 -10.76
N GLU A 722 2.94 30.68 -10.21
CA GLU A 722 3.35 31.94 -10.84
C GLU A 722 4.33 31.74 -12.02
N PHE A 723 4.71 30.49 -12.30
CA PHE A 723 5.63 30.12 -13.37
C PHE A 723 4.99 29.08 -14.31
N GLU A 724 5.57 28.99 -15.50
CA GLU A 724 5.14 28.10 -16.57
C GLU A 724 5.52 26.65 -16.29
N GLN A 725 4.58 25.74 -16.58
CA GLN A 725 4.79 24.30 -16.53
C GLN A 725 5.24 23.82 -17.90
N ASP A 726 6.17 22.86 -17.96
CA ASP A 726 6.66 22.28 -19.22
C ASP A 726 5.69 21.22 -19.76
N ILE A 727 4.43 21.63 -19.94
CA ILE A 727 3.32 20.79 -20.35
C ILE A 727 2.77 21.30 -21.67
N ILE A 728 2.61 20.39 -22.62
CA ILE A 728 2.01 20.66 -23.92
C ILE A 728 0.49 20.53 -23.83
N VAL A 729 -0.23 21.59 -24.19
CA VAL A 729 -1.70 21.62 -24.25
C VAL A 729 -2.14 21.80 -25.70
N LYS A 730 -2.63 20.72 -26.33
CA LYS A 730 -3.07 20.79 -27.74
C LYS A 730 -4.28 19.93 -28.10
N ASN A 731 -4.98 20.32 -29.18
CA ASN A 731 -6.15 19.62 -29.72
C ASN A 731 -7.30 19.43 -28.73
N ASN A 732 -7.33 20.14 -27.60
CA ASN A 732 -8.41 20.01 -26.62
C ASN A 732 -9.62 20.87 -27.00
N ILE A 733 -10.81 20.48 -26.54
CA ILE A 733 -12.00 21.33 -26.53
C ILE A 733 -12.31 21.70 -25.08
N ILE A 734 -12.29 23.00 -24.78
CA ILE A 734 -12.44 23.56 -23.43
C ILE A 734 -13.60 24.54 -23.46
N ALA A 735 -14.79 24.06 -23.11
CA ALA A 735 -16.02 24.78 -23.39
C ALA A 735 -16.98 24.90 -22.20
N GLU A 736 -17.65 26.05 -22.10
CA GLU A 736 -18.74 26.31 -21.14
C GLU A 736 -18.37 26.08 -19.66
N ASN A 737 -17.10 26.22 -19.27
CA ASN A 737 -16.71 26.12 -17.85
C ASN A 737 -17.01 27.45 -17.12
N GLY A 738 -17.34 27.37 -15.83
CA GLY A 738 -17.73 28.52 -14.99
C GLY A 738 -16.59 29.48 -14.63
N GLY A 739 -15.34 29.16 -15.01
CA GLY A 739 -14.15 29.97 -14.83
C GLY A 739 -13.50 30.32 -16.16
N TRP A 740 -12.17 30.40 -16.17
CA TRP A 740 -11.40 30.56 -17.40
C TRP A 740 -11.29 29.22 -18.13
N GLY A 741 -11.19 29.25 -19.46
CA GLY A 741 -10.86 28.05 -20.23
C GLY A 741 -9.50 27.49 -19.79
N ILE A 742 -8.46 28.32 -19.91
CA ILE A 742 -7.10 27.99 -19.45
C ILE A 742 -6.60 29.10 -18.52
N GLU A 743 -6.22 28.71 -17.31
CA GLU A 743 -5.69 29.60 -16.27
C GLU A 743 -4.29 29.13 -15.84
N GLY A 744 -3.31 30.02 -15.91
CA GLY A 744 -1.91 29.75 -15.58
C GLY A 744 -1.05 29.32 -16.77
N GLY A 745 0.28 29.39 -16.60
CA GLY A 745 1.24 29.21 -17.69
C GLY A 745 1.53 27.74 -18.02
N PHE A 746 1.55 27.41 -19.30
CA PHE A 746 1.96 26.12 -19.89
C PHE A 746 2.89 26.40 -21.09
N SER A 747 3.88 25.54 -21.33
CA SER A 747 4.94 25.79 -22.32
C SER A 747 4.46 25.81 -23.75
N VAL A 748 3.37 25.11 -24.06
CA VAL A 748 2.69 25.16 -25.37
C VAL A 748 1.18 25.14 -25.17
N ILE A 749 0.48 26.08 -25.79
CA ILE A 749 -0.99 26.13 -25.83
C ILE A 749 -1.41 26.34 -27.29
N SER A 750 -1.59 25.27 -28.06
CA SER A 750 -1.82 25.35 -29.52
C SER A 750 -2.95 24.45 -29.99
N TYR A 751 -3.63 24.81 -31.09
CA TYR A 751 -4.69 23.99 -31.68
C TYR A 751 -5.81 23.55 -30.72
N ASN A 752 -6.17 24.35 -29.72
CA ASN A 752 -7.32 24.09 -28.85
C ASN A 752 -8.54 24.92 -29.27
N ASP A 753 -9.74 24.41 -29.04
CA ASP A 753 -10.96 25.22 -29.04
C ASP A 753 -11.29 25.67 -27.62
N VAL A 754 -11.41 26.99 -27.39
CA VAL A 754 -11.67 27.57 -26.06
C VAL A 754 -12.87 28.50 -26.12
N TRP A 755 -14.06 27.97 -25.83
CA TRP A 755 -15.31 28.67 -26.12
C TRP A 755 -16.29 28.74 -24.95
N GLY A 756 -16.99 29.87 -24.80
CA GLY A 756 -18.13 29.98 -23.88
C GLY A 756 -17.81 29.87 -22.39
N ASN A 757 -16.53 29.91 -21.97
CA ASN A 757 -16.15 29.90 -20.56
C ASN A 757 -16.45 31.27 -19.89
N ASP A 758 -17.03 31.25 -18.69
CA ASP A 758 -17.65 32.44 -18.05
C ASP A 758 -16.66 33.58 -17.78
N SER A 759 -15.42 33.27 -17.40
CA SER A 759 -14.39 34.29 -17.14
C SER A 759 -13.60 34.67 -18.39
N GLY A 760 -13.69 33.89 -19.48
CA GLY A 760 -12.98 34.08 -20.74
C GLY A 760 -12.05 32.93 -21.11
N SER A 761 -11.34 33.06 -22.24
CA SER A 761 -10.51 31.96 -22.75
C SER A 761 -9.21 31.75 -21.98
N PHE A 762 -8.49 32.82 -21.61
CA PHE A 762 -7.16 32.74 -21.00
C PHE A 762 -6.95 33.73 -19.86
N TYR A 763 -6.31 33.29 -18.76
CA TYR A 763 -5.76 34.15 -17.72
C TYR A 763 -4.36 33.70 -17.33
N ASN A 764 -3.39 34.63 -17.31
CA ASN A 764 -1.98 34.32 -17.08
C ASN A 764 -1.42 33.17 -17.96
N ALA A 765 -1.94 33.07 -19.18
CA ALA A 765 -1.58 32.08 -20.17
C ALA A 765 -1.36 32.77 -21.53
N THR A 766 -0.46 32.24 -22.35
CA THR A 766 -0.18 32.78 -23.69
C THR A 766 -0.74 31.83 -24.74
N SER A 767 -1.68 32.31 -25.56
CA SER A 767 -2.21 31.53 -26.69
C SER A 767 -1.19 31.45 -27.82
N ASP A 768 -0.87 30.23 -28.27
CA ASP A 768 -0.05 29.99 -29.46
C ASP A 768 -0.92 29.79 -30.72
N ILE A 769 -0.31 29.22 -31.76
CA ILE A 769 -0.90 29.01 -33.08
C ILE A 769 -2.07 28.01 -33.04
N GLY A 770 -3.04 28.22 -33.94
CA GLY A 770 -4.06 27.21 -34.23
C GLY A 770 -5.23 27.16 -33.26
N ASN A 771 -5.19 27.87 -32.13
CA ASN A 771 -6.35 27.92 -31.23
C ASN A 771 -7.55 28.61 -31.90
N ILE A 772 -8.75 28.09 -31.65
CA ILE A 772 -10.03 28.62 -32.12
C ILE A 772 -10.95 28.94 -30.93
N PHE A 773 -11.99 29.74 -31.20
CA PHE A 773 -12.89 30.30 -30.18
C PHE A 773 -14.34 30.24 -30.68
N ALA A 774 -14.80 29.06 -31.05
CA ALA A 774 -16.11 28.86 -31.68
C ALA A 774 -16.90 27.77 -30.95
N ASP A 775 -18.23 27.79 -31.07
CA ASP A 775 -19.05 26.73 -30.49
C ASP A 775 -18.59 25.38 -31.05
N PRO A 776 -18.20 24.40 -30.20
CA PRO A 776 -17.75 23.10 -30.68
C PRO A 776 -18.86 22.29 -31.36
N LEU A 777 -20.14 22.71 -31.22
CA LEU A 777 -21.29 22.07 -31.84
C LEU A 777 -21.37 20.58 -31.50
N PHE A 778 -21.27 20.25 -30.21
CA PHE A 778 -21.51 18.89 -29.73
C PHE A 778 -22.93 18.40 -30.07
N ALA A 779 -23.05 17.09 -30.27
CA ALA A 779 -24.29 16.40 -30.60
C ALA A 779 -25.36 16.59 -29.51
N ASP A 780 -25.09 16.06 -28.31
CA ASP A 780 -25.98 16.07 -27.15
C ASP A 780 -25.17 15.99 -25.82
N PRO A 781 -24.44 17.05 -25.46
CA PRO A 781 -23.53 17.03 -24.32
C PRO A 781 -24.25 16.89 -22.97
N GLU A 782 -25.54 17.25 -22.88
CA GLU A 782 -26.35 17.04 -21.67
C GLU A 782 -26.56 15.56 -21.34
N ASN A 783 -26.51 14.70 -22.36
CA ASN A 783 -26.63 13.24 -22.21
C ASN A 783 -25.28 12.53 -22.41
N GLY A 784 -24.17 13.29 -22.48
CA GLY A 784 -22.82 12.76 -22.59
C GLY A 784 -22.35 12.42 -24.00
N ASP A 785 -23.08 12.82 -25.05
CA ASP A 785 -22.65 12.68 -26.45
C ASP A 785 -21.84 13.91 -26.88
N PHE A 786 -20.52 13.78 -26.76
CA PHE A 786 -19.53 14.80 -27.13
C PHE A 786 -19.01 14.64 -28.56
N HIS A 787 -19.64 13.82 -29.40
CA HIS A 787 -19.30 13.79 -30.82
C HIS A 787 -19.60 15.15 -31.46
N LEU A 788 -18.75 15.58 -32.39
CA LEU A 788 -18.92 16.82 -33.12
C LEU A 788 -20.03 16.66 -34.16
N LYS A 789 -20.96 17.61 -34.25
CA LYS A 789 -21.96 17.60 -35.33
C LYS A 789 -21.29 17.69 -36.69
N SER A 790 -21.75 16.88 -37.65
CA SER A 790 -21.19 16.87 -39.00
C SER A 790 -22.23 16.60 -40.08
N GLU A 791 -22.21 17.41 -41.13
CA GLU A 791 -22.93 17.13 -42.37
C GLU A 791 -22.33 15.92 -43.13
N GLY A 792 -21.05 15.59 -42.91
CA GLY A 792 -20.38 14.38 -43.43
C GLY A 792 -20.73 13.10 -42.67
N GLY A 793 -21.21 13.25 -41.43
CA GLY A 793 -21.68 12.18 -40.57
C GLY A 793 -20.88 12.08 -39.27
N ARG A 794 -21.60 11.97 -38.14
CA ARG A 794 -21.02 11.62 -36.83
C ARG A 794 -21.49 10.24 -36.37
N TRP A 795 -20.75 9.59 -35.50
CA TRP A 795 -21.18 8.37 -34.84
C TRP A 795 -22.23 8.68 -33.76
N ASP A 796 -23.31 7.90 -33.66
CA ASP A 796 -24.33 8.02 -32.60
C ASP A 796 -24.29 6.86 -31.58
N GLY A 797 -23.26 6.00 -31.65
CA GLY A 797 -23.15 4.76 -30.89
C GLY A 797 -23.59 3.51 -31.67
N GLU A 798 -24.37 3.66 -32.74
CA GLU A 798 -24.86 2.54 -33.56
C GLU A 798 -24.60 2.71 -35.06
N LYS A 799 -24.65 3.95 -35.57
CA LYS A 799 -24.55 4.28 -36.99
C LYS A 799 -24.02 5.70 -37.20
N TRP A 800 -23.70 5.99 -38.46
CA TRP A 800 -23.38 7.34 -38.91
C TRP A 800 -24.67 8.14 -39.14
N VAL A 801 -24.78 9.31 -38.51
CA VAL A 801 -25.91 10.25 -38.65
C VAL A 801 -25.43 11.59 -39.19
N HIS A 802 -26.19 12.17 -40.12
CA HIS A 802 -25.87 13.46 -40.73
C HIS A 802 -26.58 14.59 -39.99
N ASP A 803 -25.83 15.57 -39.54
CA ASP A 803 -26.35 16.78 -38.92
C ASP A 803 -26.58 17.88 -39.98
N SER A 804 -27.27 18.95 -39.59
CA SER A 804 -27.53 20.11 -40.45
C SER A 804 -26.42 21.17 -40.42
N VAL A 805 -25.37 20.94 -39.62
CA VAL A 805 -24.24 21.84 -39.40
C VAL A 805 -22.98 21.01 -39.20
N THR A 806 -21.84 21.59 -39.55
CA THR A 806 -20.53 20.99 -39.34
C THR A 806 -19.78 21.78 -38.28
N SER A 807 -19.26 21.08 -37.27
CA SER A 807 -18.45 21.66 -36.21
C SER A 807 -17.19 22.35 -36.76
N PRO A 808 -16.81 23.53 -36.22
CA PRO A 808 -15.53 24.15 -36.55
C PRO A 808 -14.31 23.39 -36.00
N CYS A 809 -14.52 22.40 -35.12
CA CYS A 809 -13.48 21.57 -34.53
C CYS A 809 -13.14 20.35 -35.40
N ILE A 810 -13.86 20.13 -36.51
CA ILE A 810 -13.55 19.09 -37.48
C ILE A 810 -12.37 19.53 -38.37
N ASP A 811 -11.40 18.65 -38.60
CA ASP A 811 -10.18 18.89 -39.37
C ASP A 811 -9.36 20.11 -38.88
N ALA A 812 -9.42 20.38 -37.57
CA ALA A 812 -8.95 21.63 -36.98
C ALA A 812 -7.71 21.49 -36.07
N GLY A 813 -7.35 20.27 -35.64
CA GLY A 813 -6.21 20.02 -34.76
C GLY A 813 -4.85 20.27 -35.41
N ASP A 814 -3.76 19.94 -34.72
CA ASP A 814 -2.40 20.11 -35.23
C ASP A 814 -2.21 19.35 -36.56
N PRO A 815 -1.85 20.00 -37.68
CA PRO A 815 -1.62 19.34 -38.97
C PRO A 815 -0.53 18.25 -38.95
N GLU A 816 0.36 18.26 -37.96
CA GLU A 816 1.42 17.26 -37.84
C GLU A 816 0.99 16.03 -37.00
N ASP A 817 -0.17 16.09 -36.35
CA ASP A 817 -0.69 14.97 -35.56
C ASP A 817 -1.35 13.91 -36.43
N ASP A 818 -1.23 12.66 -35.98
CA ASP A 818 -1.81 11.51 -36.66
C ASP A 818 -3.35 11.57 -36.65
N TYR A 819 -3.95 11.23 -37.79
CA TYR A 819 -5.40 11.13 -38.01
C TYR A 819 -5.77 9.79 -38.64
N SER A 820 -4.83 8.85 -38.75
CA SER A 820 -5.00 7.62 -39.52
C SER A 820 -6.11 6.70 -39.01
N ASN A 821 -6.57 6.86 -37.77
CA ASN A 821 -7.70 6.13 -37.22
C ASN A 821 -9.06 6.82 -37.48
N GLU A 822 -9.08 8.06 -38.01
CA GLU A 822 -10.31 8.76 -38.34
C GLU A 822 -10.94 8.23 -39.63
N PRO A 823 -12.26 8.02 -39.67
CA PRO A 823 -12.91 7.40 -40.82
C PRO A 823 -13.06 8.39 -41.98
N GLU A 824 -12.81 7.91 -43.19
CA GLU A 824 -13.00 8.71 -44.41
C GLU A 824 -14.48 9.12 -44.64
N PRO A 825 -14.72 10.32 -45.21
CA PRO A 825 -13.75 11.40 -45.42
C PRO A 825 -13.32 12.10 -44.12
N ASN A 826 -12.02 12.37 -43.93
CA ASN A 826 -11.41 12.92 -42.70
C ASN A 826 -10.51 14.15 -42.95
N GLY A 827 -10.63 14.78 -44.12
CA GLY A 827 -9.99 16.07 -44.41
C GLY A 827 -8.46 16.06 -44.43
N ASP A 828 -7.83 14.90 -44.37
CA ASP A 828 -6.38 14.71 -44.18
C ASP A 828 -5.83 15.45 -42.93
N ARG A 829 -6.64 15.62 -41.87
CA ARG A 829 -6.25 16.35 -40.65
C ARG A 829 -7.06 15.94 -39.42
N ILE A 830 -6.40 15.84 -38.26
CA ILE A 830 -7.05 15.40 -37.01
C ILE A 830 -8.16 16.35 -36.55
N ASN A 831 -9.24 15.79 -36.02
CA ASN A 831 -10.27 16.49 -35.27
C ASN A 831 -9.77 16.91 -33.88
N MET A 832 -10.27 18.04 -33.34
CA MET A 832 -10.04 18.39 -31.93
C MET A 832 -10.99 17.61 -31.00
N GLY A 833 -10.60 17.44 -29.74
CA GLY A 833 -11.39 16.81 -28.69
C GLY A 833 -11.21 15.28 -28.59
N ALA A 834 -12.03 14.66 -27.73
CA ALA A 834 -11.87 13.28 -27.24
C ALA A 834 -11.89 12.19 -28.33
N TYR A 835 -12.54 12.48 -29.45
CA TYR A 835 -12.70 11.55 -30.56
C TYR A 835 -11.67 11.77 -31.68
N GLY A 836 -10.80 12.78 -31.59
CA GLY A 836 -9.72 12.98 -32.56
C GLY A 836 -8.79 11.77 -32.63
N ASN A 837 -8.41 11.38 -33.85
CA ASN A 837 -7.68 10.15 -34.15
C ASN A 837 -8.32 8.88 -33.56
N THR A 838 -9.65 8.78 -33.59
CA THR A 838 -10.38 7.57 -33.21
C THR A 838 -11.30 7.08 -34.33
N ALA A 839 -11.69 5.80 -34.26
CA ALA A 839 -12.63 5.21 -35.22
C ALA A 839 -14.05 5.83 -35.18
N GLU A 840 -14.36 6.60 -34.13
CA GLU A 840 -15.64 7.27 -33.91
C GLU A 840 -15.59 8.77 -34.27
N ALA A 841 -14.46 9.27 -34.77
CA ALA A 841 -14.30 10.67 -35.14
C ALA A 841 -15.33 11.10 -36.21
N SER A 842 -15.89 12.30 -36.05
CA SER A 842 -16.86 12.85 -37.00
C SER A 842 -16.21 13.17 -38.34
N LYS A 843 -16.88 12.83 -39.43
CA LYS A 843 -16.34 12.90 -40.79
C LYS A 843 -16.38 14.32 -41.33
N THR A 844 -15.46 14.66 -42.23
CA THR A 844 -15.54 15.85 -43.06
C THR A 844 -16.76 15.78 -43.98
N PRO A 845 -17.47 16.88 -44.25
CA PRO A 845 -18.46 16.92 -45.30
C PRO A 845 -17.83 16.63 -46.68
N GLY A 846 -18.12 15.46 -47.24
CA GLY A 846 -17.71 15.11 -48.60
C GLY A 846 -18.58 15.80 -49.68
N PRO A 847 -18.12 15.90 -50.94
CA PRO A 847 -19.02 16.20 -52.04
C PRO A 847 -20.10 15.12 -52.07
N ALA A 848 -21.37 15.53 -52.01
CA ALA A 848 -22.56 14.67 -51.89
C ALA A 848 -22.39 13.28 -52.52
N GLU A 849 -22.65 12.23 -51.74
CA GLU A 849 -22.57 10.84 -52.19
C GLU A 849 -23.19 10.70 -53.59
N VAL A 850 -22.35 10.34 -54.54
CA VAL A 850 -22.80 9.99 -55.88
C VAL A 850 -23.47 8.62 -55.72
N GLU A 851 -24.79 8.56 -55.91
CA GLU A 851 -25.57 7.31 -56.07
C GLU A 851 -24.73 6.25 -56.81
N GLU A 852 -24.80 4.98 -56.38
CA GLU A 852 -23.98 3.90 -56.93
C GLU A 852 -23.89 3.99 -58.47
N ILE A 853 -22.68 4.16 -59.01
CA ILE A 853 -22.47 4.22 -60.47
C ILE A 853 -22.90 2.89 -61.09
N LEU A 854 -23.97 2.95 -61.87
CA LEU A 854 -24.54 1.80 -62.58
C LEU A 854 -23.83 1.63 -63.92
N VAL A 855 -23.40 0.40 -64.22
CA VAL A 855 -22.81 0.04 -65.53
C VAL A 855 -23.56 -1.16 -66.07
N TYR A 856 -24.36 -0.96 -67.12
CA TYR A 856 -25.26 -2.00 -67.62
C TYR A 856 -25.50 -1.93 -69.14
N PRO A 857 -25.75 -3.08 -69.79
CA PRO A 857 -25.64 -4.42 -69.24
C PRO A 857 -24.17 -4.79 -68.98
N ASN A 858 -23.90 -5.47 -67.86
CA ASN A 858 -22.56 -5.97 -67.50
C ASN A 858 -22.68 -7.38 -66.86
N PRO A 859 -22.38 -8.47 -67.60
CA PRO A 859 -21.85 -8.48 -68.96
C PRO A 859 -22.87 -8.00 -70.01
N TYR A 860 -22.39 -7.35 -71.06
CA TYR A 860 -23.12 -7.20 -72.32
C TYR A 860 -23.14 -8.55 -73.04
N ARG A 861 -24.32 -9.00 -73.50
CA ARG A 861 -24.52 -10.24 -74.23
C ARG A 861 -25.38 -10.00 -75.47
N ALA A 862 -24.84 -10.25 -76.67
CA ALA A 862 -25.55 -10.01 -77.93
C ALA A 862 -26.82 -10.86 -78.10
N ASP A 863 -26.93 -12.00 -77.41
CA ASP A 863 -28.16 -12.82 -77.40
C ASP A 863 -29.25 -12.30 -76.44
N GLN A 864 -28.96 -11.26 -75.63
CA GLN A 864 -29.86 -10.73 -74.61
C GLN A 864 -30.09 -9.22 -74.66
N ALA A 865 -29.19 -8.45 -75.27
CA ALA A 865 -29.27 -6.99 -75.38
C ALA A 865 -29.96 -6.56 -76.69
N TRP A 866 -30.77 -5.51 -76.63
CA TRP A 866 -31.54 -5.01 -77.79
C TRP A 866 -30.75 -4.00 -78.64
N GLU A 867 -29.71 -3.40 -78.07
CA GLU A 867 -28.85 -2.38 -78.69
C GLU A 867 -27.38 -2.73 -78.40
N GLU A 868 -26.45 -2.43 -79.32
CA GLU A 868 -25.00 -2.63 -79.12
C GLU A 868 -24.40 -1.49 -78.28
N GLU A 869 -24.87 -1.34 -77.03
CA GLU A 869 -24.49 -0.25 -76.13
C GLU A 869 -24.31 -0.71 -74.68
N ILE A 870 -23.39 -0.05 -73.97
CA ILE A 870 -23.22 -0.14 -72.50
C ILE A 870 -23.43 1.26 -71.91
N VAL A 871 -24.32 1.36 -70.93
CA VAL A 871 -24.69 2.59 -70.24
C VAL A 871 -23.94 2.70 -68.92
N PHE A 872 -23.37 3.88 -68.68
CA PHE A 872 -22.85 4.31 -67.38
C PHE A 872 -23.77 5.41 -66.85
N GLU A 873 -24.40 5.18 -65.70
CA GLU A 873 -25.35 6.09 -65.04
C GLU A 873 -24.88 6.47 -63.64
N ASN A 874 -25.52 7.48 -63.07
CA ASN A 874 -25.18 8.09 -61.78
C ASN A 874 -23.75 8.64 -61.74
N LEU A 875 -23.24 9.21 -62.83
CA LEU A 875 -21.90 9.79 -62.88
C LEU A 875 -21.84 11.17 -62.19
N PRO A 876 -20.69 11.60 -61.64
CA PRO A 876 -20.49 13.00 -61.23
C PRO A 876 -20.75 14.02 -62.36
N GLU A 877 -21.11 15.27 -62.02
CA GLU A 877 -21.56 16.31 -62.97
C GLU A 877 -20.55 16.72 -64.07
N ASP A 878 -19.27 16.34 -63.94
CA ASP A 878 -18.23 16.59 -64.94
C ASP A 878 -17.39 15.35 -65.28
N ALA A 879 -17.92 14.16 -65.03
CA ALA A 879 -17.17 12.93 -65.21
C ALA A 879 -16.71 12.70 -66.65
N ALA A 880 -15.51 12.15 -66.81
CA ALA A 880 -15.07 11.52 -68.06
C ALA A 880 -14.74 10.05 -67.79
N ILE A 881 -15.02 9.20 -68.78
CA ILE A 881 -14.78 7.77 -68.73
C ILE A 881 -13.70 7.44 -69.76
N TRP A 882 -12.69 6.68 -69.34
CA TRP A 882 -11.68 6.07 -70.19
C TRP A 882 -11.90 4.57 -70.18
N ILE A 883 -11.92 3.94 -71.34
CA ILE A 883 -12.15 2.51 -71.50
C ILE A 883 -10.92 1.90 -72.13
N TYR A 884 -10.41 0.83 -71.54
CA TYR A 884 -9.18 0.15 -71.93
C TYR A 884 -9.45 -1.32 -72.21
N THR A 885 -8.66 -1.93 -73.12
CA THR A 885 -8.57 -3.38 -73.22
C THR A 885 -7.92 -3.96 -71.96
N ALA A 886 -8.07 -5.26 -71.72
CA ALA A 886 -7.36 -5.93 -70.61
C ALA A 886 -5.82 -5.82 -70.70
N ALA A 887 -5.27 -5.55 -71.89
CA ALA A 887 -3.83 -5.30 -72.10
C ALA A 887 -3.42 -3.84 -71.81
N GLY A 888 -4.37 -2.97 -71.43
CA GLY A 888 -4.11 -1.57 -71.09
C GLY A 888 -4.13 -0.60 -72.28
N GLU A 889 -4.58 -1.04 -73.45
CA GLU A 889 -4.70 -0.17 -74.64
C GLU A 889 -6.00 0.65 -74.54
N LEU A 890 -5.91 1.97 -74.76
CA LEU A 890 -7.08 2.86 -74.69
C LEU A 890 -8.01 2.58 -75.89
N VAL A 891 -9.24 2.17 -75.60
CA VAL A 891 -10.30 1.91 -76.57
C VAL A 891 -11.07 3.19 -76.86
N GLU A 892 -11.54 3.87 -75.82
CA GLU A 892 -12.34 5.09 -75.98
C GLU A 892 -12.24 6.02 -74.78
N ARG A 893 -12.49 7.32 -75.01
CA ARG A 893 -12.66 8.31 -73.96
C ARG A 893 -13.93 9.10 -74.20
N ILE A 894 -14.85 9.07 -73.23
CA ILE A 894 -16.19 9.65 -73.35
C ILE A 894 -16.43 10.64 -72.21
N LYS A 895 -16.83 11.87 -72.55
CA LYS A 895 -17.24 12.86 -71.53
C LYS A 895 -18.72 12.65 -71.19
N SER A 896 -19.04 12.63 -69.90
CA SER A 896 -20.41 12.58 -69.40
C SER A 896 -21.22 13.80 -69.80
N ARG A 897 -22.52 13.59 -70.04
CA ARG A 897 -23.52 14.65 -70.16
C ARG A 897 -24.73 14.24 -69.32
N ASN A 898 -25.18 15.13 -68.42
CA ASN A 898 -26.30 14.85 -67.52
C ASN A 898 -26.11 13.56 -66.70
N ARG A 899 -24.94 13.39 -66.08
CA ARG A 899 -24.60 12.25 -65.19
C ARG A 899 -24.72 10.87 -65.86
N ARG A 900 -24.69 10.81 -67.19
CA ARG A 900 -24.87 9.60 -67.99
C ARG A 900 -23.91 9.56 -69.18
N VAL A 901 -23.41 8.37 -69.49
CA VAL A 901 -22.63 8.06 -70.70
C VAL A 901 -23.19 6.81 -71.34
N VAL A 902 -23.27 6.80 -72.67
CA VAL A 902 -23.53 5.59 -73.46
C VAL A 902 -22.27 5.30 -74.26
N TRP A 903 -21.77 4.08 -74.12
CA TRP A 903 -20.65 3.56 -74.90
C TRP A 903 -21.20 2.65 -75.99
N ASN A 904 -21.04 3.06 -77.25
CA ASN A 904 -21.44 2.27 -78.40
C ASN A 904 -20.37 1.22 -78.73
N ILE A 905 -20.76 -0.05 -78.78
CA ILE A 905 -19.84 -1.18 -78.89
C ILE A 905 -19.90 -1.90 -80.25
N ASN A 906 -20.45 -1.25 -81.29
CA ASN A 906 -20.54 -1.81 -82.65
C ASN A 906 -19.19 -2.30 -83.20
N ASP A 907 -18.11 -1.55 -82.97
CA ASP A 907 -16.77 -1.87 -83.47
C ASP A 907 -15.84 -2.50 -82.39
N VAL A 908 -16.43 -2.99 -81.30
CA VAL A 908 -15.70 -3.55 -80.15
C VAL A 908 -15.74 -5.08 -80.19
N SER A 909 -14.61 -5.75 -79.94
CA SER A 909 -14.53 -7.23 -79.93
C SER A 909 -15.01 -7.83 -78.60
N SER A 910 -15.44 -9.09 -78.59
CA SER A 910 -15.74 -9.81 -77.34
C SER A 910 -14.52 -9.84 -76.41
N GLY A 911 -14.70 -9.50 -75.14
CA GLY A 911 -13.62 -9.40 -74.16
C GLY A 911 -13.98 -8.67 -72.88
N VAL A 912 -13.02 -8.58 -71.96
CA VAL A 912 -13.12 -7.77 -70.73
C VAL A 912 -12.43 -6.43 -70.96
N TYR A 913 -13.14 -5.35 -70.62
CA TYR A 913 -12.66 -3.98 -70.70
C TYR A 913 -12.60 -3.37 -69.32
N ILE A 914 -11.56 -2.58 -69.07
CA ILE A 914 -11.38 -1.83 -67.82
C ILE A 914 -11.81 -0.40 -68.07
N TYR A 915 -12.72 0.12 -67.25
CA TYR A 915 -13.09 1.54 -67.32
C TYR A 915 -12.55 2.30 -66.12
N LEU A 916 -12.19 3.56 -66.36
CA LEU A 916 -11.74 4.52 -65.37
C LEU A 916 -12.60 5.77 -65.49
N ILE A 917 -13.25 6.16 -64.41
CA ILE A 917 -14.08 7.36 -64.31
C ILE A 917 -13.31 8.39 -63.52
N LYS A 918 -13.21 9.63 -64.02
CA LYS A 918 -12.63 10.75 -63.27
C LYS A 918 -13.52 11.97 -63.31
N ALA A 919 -13.64 12.64 -62.18
CA ALA A 919 -14.13 14.01 -62.04
C ALA A 919 -13.26 14.74 -60.99
N ALA A 920 -13.50 16.03 -60.74
CA ALA A 920 -12.81 16.74 -59.67
C ALA A 920 -13.04 16.02 -58.33
N GLY A 921 -11.97 15.64 -57.62
CA GLY A 921 -12.05 14.90 -56.35
C GLY A 921 -12.57 13.46 -56.43
N PHE A 922 -12.87 12.92 -57.63
CA PHE A 922 -13.47 11.59 -57.79
C PHE A 922 -12.73 10.72 -58.80
N LYS A 923 -12.43 9.48 -58.42
CA LYS A 923 -11.84 8.47 -59.30
C LYS A 923 -12.42 7.09 -58.99
N LYS A 924 -12.98 6.41 -60.01
CA LYS A 924 -13.47 5.02 -59.88
C LYS A 924 -12.92 4.15 -61.00
N VAL A 925 -12.48 2.94 -60.68
CA VAL A 925 -12.07 1.92 -61.66
C VAL A 925 -13.05 0.76 -61.58
N GLY A 926 -13.41 0.20 -62.74
CA GLY A 926 -14.22 -1.01 -62.80
C GLY A 926 -13.98 -1.79 -64.09
N LYS A 927 -14.75 -2.86 -64.27
CA LYS A 927 -14.65 -3.75 -65.43
C LYS A 927 -16.01 -4.01 -66.04
N VAL A 928 -16.06 -4.14 -67.36
CA VAL A 928 -17.25 -4.56 -68.10
C VAL A 928 -16.86 -5.63 -69.11
N SER A 929 -17.72 -6.63 -69.29
CA SER A 929 -17.48 -7.71 -70.25
C SER A 929 -18.43 -7.58 -71.45
N VAL A 930 -17.90 -7.71 -72.66
CA VAL A 930 -18.67 -7.72 -73.91
C VAL A 930 -18.61 -9.13 -74.51
N ILE A 931 -19.76 -9.71 -74.78
CA ILE A 931 -19.92 -11.04 -75.38
C ILE A 931 -20.80 -10.89 -76.63
N LYS A 932 -20.15 -10.74 -77.79
CA LYS A 932 -20.80 -10.75 -79.11
C LYS A 932 -21.09 -12.16 -79.61
#